data_AF-A0A7S9DWM6-F1
#
_entry.id   AF-A0A7S9DWM6-F1
#
_cell.length_a   1.000
_cell.length_b   1.000
_cell.length_c   1.000
_cell.angle_alpha   90.00
_cell.angle_beta   90.00
_cell.angle_gamma   90.00
#
_symmetry.space_group_name_H-M   'P 1'
#
loop_
_entity.id
_entity.type
_entity.pdbx_description
1 polymer ?
#
loop_
_entity_poly.entity_id
_entity_poly.type
_entity_poly.pdbx_seq_one_letter_code
_entity_poly.pdbx_strand_id
1 'polypeptide(L)'
;MKIIALLPLALCVSAATNADVLISQYIEGSSNNKAIELYNTSGNSVDLKDYTLSFYSNGNTSASTVIDLTGSINPGATYVVASQNASSAITGLANQLSGQNFFNGNDAIVLSRSTTVVDSLGQKGVDPGSEWGTGLTSTKDNSLIRLETVSQGDTNPDDPFNPAAQYRGLAKDDFSGLGEHTFSPDDSGGGEEGSLAGVCTNCPDLDKVAAASDFDPASYYAAVQAEINAGSDSAIVRQRLSETLANGHRQLTYDEVWTALTETDEDPANNNNVILFYSNRSIAKSSNGSGTASSNPDNWNREHSWPKSHGFSERNNEAYTDIQHLRATDISVNSSRGSLDFDYSDAPLAEAPENRVDGDSFEPRDAIKGDVARMMMYMDVRYEGNTDVTPDLRLVNYLTAGGDAELGKLCTLLQWHENDPVDASESARADRIYEYQGNRNPFVDHPEWVSLLYSDQACDNSAPAPVEPELQPQSPAAPIMLTAVFDATLRGGVPKGIELLVTRDIDDLSICGVGSANNGGGSDGQEFTFDAVSASAGDYLYLASENDKFLSFFGFAPDYTSGAMSINGDDAIEVFCDDAVVDTYGDINTDGNGEAWEYTNSFAYRTGGAASATFDVAQWNVPGVDTLNNQTTNATATIPIPVGTFSLTPATLFFSEYIEGSGYNKALELVNLGGTDVALADYSIQIFANGNTTPNDLISLSGTLSPGEVFVIANNQADNAILAEADTVTGAISFNGDDAVVLWLKNNIVDAIGQIGVRSNWGSGDTSTKNRTLRRQDGISIGDDNAYDSFDPATEWNGFAQNTFDDLGRYHNGGGNGGGSNELGACYEDAVFIHEVQGDGFSSPRTGESVIIEAVVSHVTPGLSGFFMQEESADYDSNDNTSEGVFVAGNTGELMVGDVVRLKGVVEESYGRTQLVAQGDPLVCANASSSVTPVVLNLPQAFAGEFEAYEGMMVTNQSDWLVNNVYSYGKYGEIQVGSERLFTPTQLFGQGLSKPKILPKVIRWMFC
;
A
#
# COMPACT_ATOMS: atom_id res chain seq x y z
N MET A 1 -72.84 8.61 -39.26
CA MET A 1 -71.59 8.65 -38.47
C MET A 1 -71.38 10.06 -37.96
N LYS A 2 -71.56 10.33 -36.66
CA LYS A 2 -71.16 11.59 -36.02
C LYS A 2 -70.67 11.29 -34.60
N ILE A 3 -69.50 11.85 -34.31
CA ILE A 3 -68.60 11.61 -33.19
C ILE A 3 -69.19 12.20 -31.90
N ILE A 4 -69.08 11.45 -30.80
CA ILE A 4 -69.37 11.90 -29.43
C ILE A 4 -68.16 12.70 -28.93
N ALA A 5 -68.35 13.96 -28.59
CA ALA A 5 -67.34 14.80 -27.94
C ALA A 5 -67.82 15.11 -26.51
N LEU A 6 -67.06 14.66 -25.52
CA LEU A 6 -67.20 14.98 -24.10
C LEU A 6 -66.43 16.27 -23.81
N LEU A 7 -67.07 17.25 -23.15
CA LEU A 7 -66.41 18.43 -22.57
C LEU A 7 -65.69 18.05 -21.26
N PRO A 8 -64.42 18.45 -21.03
CA PRO A 8 -63.85 18.49 -19.71
C PRO A 8 -63.99 19.89 -19.07
N LEU A 9 -64.26 19.86 -17.78
CA LEU A 9 -64.41 20.94 -16.82
C LEU A 9 -63.02 21.58 -16.55
N ALA A 10 -62.84 22.86 -16.86
CA ALA A 10 -61.61 23.58 -16.53
C ALA A 10 -61.67 24.07 -15.07
N LEU A 11 -60.95 23.36 -14.18
CA LEU A 11 -60.53 23.93 -12.90
C LEU A 11 -59.34 24.87 -13.16
N CYS A 12 -59.52 26.16 -12.88
CA CYS A 12 -58.39 27.05 -12.66
C CYS A 12 -57.79 26.70 -11.29
N VAL A 13 -56.68 25.94 -11.30
CA VAL A 13 -55.75 25.92 -10.17
C VAL A 13 -54.79 27.07 -10.40
N SER A 14 -54.85 28.09 -9.55
CA SER A 14 -53.78 29.08 -9.42
C SER A 14 -52.56 28.35 -8.91
N ALA A 15 -51.54 28.17 -9.76
CA ALA A 15 -50.22 27.75 -9.34
C ALA A 15 -49.71 28.77 -8.30
N ALA A 16 -49.44 28.32 -7.09
CA ALA A 16 -48.68 29.11 -6.13
C ALA A 16 -47.30 29.34 -6.77
N THR A 17 -46.95 30.61 -6.93
CA THR A 17 -45.64 31.05 -7.42
C THR A 17 -44.56 30.56 -6.45
N ASN A 18 -43.57 29.81 -6.95
CA ASN A 18 -42.36 29.45 -6.22
C ASN A 18 -41.70 30.72 -5.63
N ALA A 19 -41.08 30.57 -4.47
CA ALA A 19 -40.34 31.63 -3.80
C ALA A 19 -39.10 32.03 -4.62
N ASP A 20 -39.14 33.21 -5.23
CA ASP A 20 -38.05 33.79 -6.03
C ASP A 20 -36.87 34.33 -5.20
N VAL A 21 -36.97 34.31 -3.86
CA VAL A 21 -35.97 34.87 -2.92
C VAL A 21 -35.82 33.96 -1.71
N LEU A 22 -34.60 33.71 -1.25
CA LEU A 22 -34.31 32.91 -0.04
C LEU A 22 -33.29 33.61 0.87
N ILE A 23 -33.15 33.15 2.11
CA ILE A 23 -32.11 33.54 3.07
C ILE A 23 -30.82 32.79 2.70
N SER A 24 -29.87 33.50 2.10
CA SER A 24 -28.59 32.95 1.63
C SER A 24 -27.48 33.02 2.66
N GLN A 25 -27.53 33.96 3.60
CA GLN A 25 -26.54 34.04 4.67
C GLN A 25 -27.12 34.57 5.99
N TYR A 26 -26.60 34.04 7.09
CA TYR A 26 -26.88 34.47 8.45
C TYR A 26 -25.56 34.79 9.15
N ILE A 27 -25.44 35.95 9.77
CA ILE A 27 -24.21 36.37 10.48
C ILE A 27 -24.50 36.54 11.96
N GLU A 28 -23.89 35.70 12.79
CA GLU A 28 -23.82 35.89 14.24
C GLU A 28 -22.38 36.11 14.73
N GLY A 29 -21.85 37.31 14.49
CA GLY A 29 -20.54 37.72 14.96
C GLY A 29 -20.51 38.32 16.37
N SER A 30 -19.33 38.80 16.78
CA SER A 30 -19.12 39.50 18.05
C SER A 30 -19.86 40.83 18.13
N SER A 31 -20.19 41.25 19.35
CA SER A 31 -20.86 42.52 19.64
C SER A 31 -22.16 42.69 18.82
N ASN A 32 -22.22 43.67 17.93
CA ASN A 32 -23.37 43.98 17.08
C ASN A 32 -23.21 43.50 15.63
N ASN A 33 -22.23 42.63 15.34
CA ASN A 33 -22.04 42.04 14.00
C ASN A 33 -23.17 41.05 13.71
N LYS A 34 -24.32 41.56 13.30
CA LYS A 34 -25.52 40.79 12.95
C LYS A 34 -26.02 41.22 11.58
N ALA A 35 -26.22 40.26 10.68
CA ALA A 35 -26.77 40.49 9.35
C ALA A 35 -27.52 39.26 8.81
N ILE A 36 -28.47 39.51 7.91
CA ILE A 36 -29.16 38.51 7.10
C ILE A 36 -29.00 38.91 5.63
N GLU A 37 -28.55 37.98 4.81
CA GLU A 37 -28.51 38.14 3.37
C GLU A 37 -29.65 37.36 2.72
N LEU A 38 -30.27 38.00 1.73
CA LEU A 38 -31.25 37.39 0.85
C LEU A 38 -30.68 37.23 -0.54
N TYR A 39 -31.00 36.15 -1.23
CA TYR A 39 -30.60 35.91 -2.61
C TYR A 39 -31.81 35.71 -3.51
N ASN A 40 -31.77 36.30 -4.71
CA ASN A 40 -32.83 36.16 -5.72
C ASN A 40 -32.49 34.99 -6.67
N THR A 41 -33.15 33.86 -6.46
CA THR A 41 -33.02 32.64 -7.28
C THR A 41 -33.76 32.73 -8.61
N SER A 42 -34.58 33.76 -8.83
CA SER A 42 -35.37 33.88 -10.04
C SER A 42 -34.63 34.57 -11.19
N GLY A 43 -35.07 34.29 -12.41
CA GLY A 43 -34.59 34.97 -13.61
C GLY A 43 -35.09 36.42 -13.77
N ASN A 44 -35.82 36.99 -12.79
CA ASN A 44 -36.37 38.34 -12.86
C ASN A 44 -35.96 39.18 -11.64
N SER A 45 -35.95 40.50 -11.79
CA SER A 45 -35.76 41.37 -10.62
C SER A 45 -36.98 41.29 -9.69
N VAL A 46 -36.74 41.14 -8.39
CA VAL A 46 -37.76 41.06 -7.36
C VAL A 46 -37.84 42.38 -6.59
N ASP A 47 -39.04 42.99 -6.55
CA ASP A 47 -39.35 44.15 -5.72
C ASP A 47 -39.66 43.69 -4.28
N LEU A 48 -38.90 44.21 -3.31
CA LEU A 48 -38.96 43.79 -1.91
C LEU A 48 -40.03 44.53 -1.09
N LYS A 49 -40.78 45.48 -1.67
CA LYS A 49 -41.76 46.30 -0.91
C LYS A 49 -42.82 45.50 -0.13
N ASP A 50 -43.09 44.27 -0.56
CA ASP A 50 -44.08 43.38 0.05
C ASP A 50 -43.41 42.29 0.92
N TYR A 51 -42.09 42.32 1.08
CA TYR A 51 -41.33 41.35 1.86
C TYR A 51 -41.01 41.87 3.26
N THR A 52 -41.01 40.97 4.23
CA THR A 52 -40.68 41.24 5.63
C THR A 52 -39.77 40.15 6.20
N LEU A 53 -38.85 40.54 7.07
CA LEU A 53 -38.13 39.62 7.96
C LEU A 53 -38.73 39.72 9.36
N SER A 54 -39.27 38.61 9.85
CA SER A 54 -39.86 38.50 11.18
C SER A 54 -38.98 37.64 12.08
N PHE A 55 -38.63 38.17 13.25
CA PHE A 55 -37.76 37.51 14.23
C PHE A 55 -38.60 37.05 15.42
N TYR A 56 -38.43 35.80 15.85
CA TYR A 56 -39.24 35.15 16.87
C TYR A 56 -38.35 34.74 18.04
N SER A 57 -38.29 35.63 19.04
CA SER A 57 -37.28 35.47 20.07
C SER A 57 -37.56 34.37 21.07
N ASN A 58 -36.55 33.54 21.35
CA ASN A 58 -36.54 32.50 22.39
C ASN A 58 -37.82 31.64 22.36
N GLY A 59 -38.15 31.08 21.19
CA GLY A 59 -39.29 30.18 20.99
C GLY A 59 -40.68 30.84 21.02
N ASN A 60 -40.79 32.16 20.88
CA ASN A 60 -42.10 32.83 20.77
C ASN A 60 -42.83 32.48 19.46
N THR A 61 -44.17 32.52 19.50
CA THR A 61 -45.04 32.35 18.31
C THR A 61 -45.49 33.68 17.71
N SER A 62 -45.16 34.81 18.36
CA SER A 62 -45.37 36.16 17.85
C SER A 62 -44.01 36.81 17.59
N ALA A 63 -43.88 37.51 16.46
CA ALA A 63 -42.63 38.17 16.10
C ALA A 63 -42.30 39.27 17.12
N SER A 64 -41.08 39.21 17.68
CA SER A 64 -40.53 40.23 18.58
C SER A 64 -40.11 41.47 17.80
N THR A 65 -39.63 41.27 16.58
CA THR A 65 -39.22 42.31 15.64
C THR A 65 -39.70 41.97 14.24
N VAL A 66 -40.17 42.97 13.50
CA VAL A 66 -40.51 42.86 12.08
C VAL A 66 -39.79 43.98 11.33
N ILE A 67 -39.07 43.63 10.27
CA ILE A 67 -38.39 44.58 9.38
C ILE A 67 -39.07 44.53 8.01
N ASP A 68 -39.67 45.65 7.61
CA ASP A 68 -40.15 45.85 6.24
C ASP A 68 -38.95 46.05 5.31
N LEU A 69 -38.85 45.22 4.26
CA LEU A 69 -37.78 45.33 3.28
C LEU A 69 -38.11 46.41 2.25
N THR A 70 -37.06 47.01 1.69
CA THR A 70 -37.18 48.07 0.68
C THR A 70 -36.30 47.78 -0.53
N GLY A 71 -36.51 48.49 -1.64
CA GLY A 71 -35.70 48.30 -2.84
C GLY A 71 -36.05 47.03 -3.63
N SER A 72 -35.09 46.55 -4.41
CA SER A 72 -35.26 45.40 -5.30
C SER A 72 -33.96 44.61 -5.40
N ILE A 73 -34.07 43.31 -5.63
CA ILE A 73 -32.94 42.41 -5.90
C ILE A 73 -32.96 42.06 -7.39
N ASN A 74 -31.84 42.21 -8.09
CA ASN A 74 -31.70 41.75 -9.48
C ASN A 74 -31.60 40.21 -9.52
N PRO A 75 -31.85 39.55 -10.67
CA PRO A 75 -31.59 38.11 -10.81
C PRO A 75 -30.15 37.77 -10.38
N GLY A 76 -29.98 36.75 -9.55
CA GLY A 76 -28.66 36.31 -9.09
C GLY A 76 -27.91 37.31 -8.21
N ALA A 77 -28.57 38.35 -7.71
CA ALA A 77 -27.97 39.31 -6.79
C ALA A 77 -28.42 39.03 -5.34
N THR A 78 -27.69 39.61 -4.40
CA THR A 78 -27.96 39.54 -2.97
C THR A 78 -28.55 40.85 -2.43
N TYR A 79 -29.16 40.78 -1.25
CA TYR A 79 -29.64 41.92 -0.49
C TYR A 79 -29.38 41.73 1.00
N VAL A 80 -28.50 42.55 1.57
CA VAL A 80 -28.03 42.43 2.95
C VAL A 80 -28.79 43.41 3.86
N VAL A 81 -29.40 42.86 4.91
CA VAL A 81 -30.00 43.59 6.04
C VAL A 81 -29.09 43.45 7.26
N ALA A 82 -28.55 44.54 7.78
CA ALA A 82 -27.58 44.52 8.88
C ALA A 82 -27.92 45.44 10.05
N SER A 83 -27.39 45.13 11.23
CA SER A 83 -27.43 46.06 12.38
C SER A 83 -26.67 47.34 12.07
N GLN A 84 -27.26 48.50 12.34
CA GLN A 84 -26.61 49.80 12.13
C GLN A 84 -25.34 50.01 12.96
N ASN A 85 -25.15 49.18 14.00
CA ASN A 85 -24.00 49.22 14.89
C ASN A 85 -22.98 48.10 14.59
N ALA A 86 -23.19 47.32 13.52
CA ALA A 86 -22.22 46.33 13.07
C ALA A 86 -20.92 47.01 12.60
N SER A 87 -19.85 46.22 12.45
CA SER A 87 -18.58 46.70 11.92
C SER A 87 -18.73 47.24 10.48
N SER A 88 -17.78 48.09 10.06
CA SER A 88 -17.79 48.65 8.71
C SER A 88 -17.69 47.61 7.60
N ALA A 89 -17.15 46.42 7.89
CA ALA A 89 -17.10 45.30 6.96
C ALA A 89 -18.51 44.81 6.59
N ILE A 90 -19.45 44.82 7.55
CA ILE A 90 -20.84 44.45 7.33
C ILE A 90 -21.65 45.65 6.82
N THR A 91 -21.53 46.82 7.46
CA THR A 91 -22.35 47.98 7.08
C THR A 91 -22.00 48.55 5.70
N GLY A 92 -20.79 48.28 5.21
CA GLY A 92 -20.35 48.66 3.86
C GLY A 92 -21.04 47.86 2.74
N LEU A 93 -21.53 46.66 3.07
CA LEU A 93 -22.22 45.74 2.16
C LEU A 93 -23.75 45.76 2.33
N ALA A 94 -24.23 46.34 3.43
CA ALA A 94 -25.65 46.39 3.75
C ALA A 94 -26.45 47.27 2.77
N ASN A 95 -27.48 46.69 2.15
CA ASN A 95 -28.46 47.44 1.37
C ASN A 95 -29.45 48.17 2.29
N GLN A 96 -29.71 47.62 3.49
CA GLN A 96 -30.58 48.22 4.49
C GLN A 96 -30.02 48.05 5.90
N LEU A 97 -29.76 49.18 6.56
CA LEU A 97 -29.38 49.19 7.97
C LEU A 97 -30.63 49.24 8.85
N SER A 98 -30.62 48.49 9.94
CA SER A 98 -31.69 48.50 10.93
C SER A 98 -31.16 48.86 12.32
N GLY A 99 -31.93 49.68 13.04
CA GLY A 99 -31.55 50.19 14.36
C GLY A 99 -31.86 49.27 15.54
N GLN A 100 -32.43 48.10 15.27
CA GLN A 100 -32.71 47.07 16.28
C GLN A 100 -31.55 46.06 16.34
N ASN A 101 -31.47 45.22 17.37
CA ASN A 101 -30.67 43.99 17.35
C ASN A 101 -31.66 42.83 17.29
N PHE A 102 -31.48 41.89 16.36
CA PHE A 102 -32.59 41.05 15.90
C PHE A 102 -32.52 39.57 16.33
N PHE A 103 -31.34 39.05 16.69
CA PHE A 103 -31.15 37.65 17.08
C PHE A 103 -29.83 37.39 17.85
N ASN A 104 -29.77 36.28 18.59
CA ASN A 104 -28.65 35.83 19.41
C ASN A 104 -28.50 34.29 19.46
N GLY A 105 -28.85 33.61 18.36
CA GLY A 105 -28.60 32.18 18.16
C GLY A 105 -29.81 31.29 18.41
N ASN A 106 -30.75 31.72 19.25
CA ASN A 106 -31.96 30.95 19.59
C ASN A 106 -33.28 31.64 19.16
N ASP A 107 -33.21 32.55 18.19
CA ASP A 107 -34.36 33.23 17.59
C ASP A 107 -34.63 32.71 16.18
N ALA A 108 -35.87 32.28 15.91
CA ALA A 108 -36.25 31.86 14.56
C ALA A 108 -36.51 33.09 13.66
N ILE A 109 -36.14 32.99 12.39
CA ILE A 109 -36.24 34.05 11.40
C ILE A 109 -37.13 33.56 10.27
N VAL A 110 -38.14 34.34 9.91
CA VAL A 110 -39.07 34.01 8.85
C VAL A 110 -39.11 35.14 7.82
N LEU A 111 -38.76 34.82 6.58
CA LEU A 111 -38.95 35.67 5.42
C LEU A 111 -40.36 35.46 4.87
N SER A 112 -41.13 36.53 4.73
CA SER A 112 -42.51 36.46 4.22
C SER A 112 -42.78 37.51 3.17
N ARG A 113 -43.52 37.15 2.12
CA ARG A 113 -44.10 38.07 1.15
C ARG A 113 -45.59 38.25 1.46
N SER A 114 -45.97 39.45 1.90
CA SER A 114 -47.29 39.74 2.46
C SER A 114 -47.61 38.80 3.64
N THR A 115 -48.43 37.77 3.42
CA THR A 115 -48.80 36.79 4.45
C THR A 115 -48.27 35.38 4.16
N THR A 116 -47.52 35.19 3.07
CA THR A 116 -47.00 33.90 2.63
C THR A 116 -45.54 33.76 3.07
N VAL A 117 -45.21 32.66 3.74
CA VAL A 117 -43.82 32.34 4.10
C VAL A 117 -43.05 31.93 2.85
N VAL A 118 -41.85 32.48 2.73
CA VAL A 118 -40.97 32.33 1.58
C VAL A 118 -39.74 31.51 1.98
N ASP A 119 -39.20 31.76 3.17
CA ASP A 119 -38.09 31.01 3.74
C ASP A 119 -38.11 31.11 5.28
N SER A 120 -37.51 30.14 5.97
CA SER A 120 -37.26 30.16 7.41
C SER A 120 -35.86 29.67 7.76
N LEU A 121 -35.33 30.23 8.85
CA LEU A 121 -34.12 29.80 9.53
C LEU A 121 -34.47 29.65 11.02
N GLY A 122 -34.41 28.44 11.55
CA GLY A 122 -34.93 28.11 12.89
C GLY A 122 -36.41 27.73 12.89
N GLN A 123 -36.88 27.24 14.04
CA GLN A 123 -38.25 26.74 14.20
C GLN A 123 -39.10 27.69 15.06
N LYS A 124 -40.12 28.28 14.45
CA LYS A 124 -41.06 29.19 15.12
C LYS A 124 -41.82 28.45 16.23
N GLY A 125 -41.88 29.05 17.42
CA GLY A 125 -42.55 28.45 18.57
C GLY A 125 -41.73 27.42 19.36
N VAL A 126 -40.47 27.18 18.97
CA VAL A 126 -39.55 26.26 19.67
C VAL A 126 -38.32 27.03 20.13
N ASP A 127 -37.96 26.86 21.39
CA ASP A 127 -36.71 27.38 21.96
C ASP A 127 -35.68 26.24 21.94
N PRO A 128 -34.59 26.34 21.16
CA PRO A 128 -33.55 25.31 21.09
C PRO A 128 -32.59 25.36 22.29
N GLY A 129 -32.80 26.27 23.25
CA GLY A 129 -31.86 26.54 24.34
C GLY A 129 -30.97 27.72 23.98
N SER A 130 -29.72 27.47 23.61
CA SER A 130 -28.80 28.54 23.18
C SER A 130 -28.66 28.69 21.68
N GLU A 131 -28.90 27.62 20.91
CA GLU A 131 -28.63 27.55 19.47
C GLU A 131 -29.30 26.35 18.81
N TRP A 132 -29.61 26.46 17.52
CA TRP A 132 -29.74 25.31 16.63
C TRP A 132 -28.37 24.91 16.06
N GLY A 133 -28.13 23.61 15.89
CA GLY A 133 -26.89 23.06 15.32
C GLY A 133 -25.77 22.87 16.34
N THR A 134 -24.59 22.48 15.86
CA THR A 134 -23.35 22.31 16.63
C THR A 134 -22.14 22.66 15.77
N GLY A 135 -20.97 22.88 16.37
CA GLY A 135 -19.74 23.20 15.63
C GLY A 135 -19.85 24.49 14.81
N LEU A 136 -19.27 24.52 13.61
CA LEU A 136 -19.33 25.68 12.71
C LEU A 136 -20.73 25.93 12.14
N THR A 137 -21.58 24.90 12.05
CA THR A 137 -22.98 25.04 11.60
C THR A 137 -23.95 25.35 12.75
N SER A 138 -23.43 25.71 13.93
CA SER A 138 -24.24 26.25 15.02
C SER A 138 -24.69 27.67 14.69
N THR A 139 -25.95 27.97 14.96
CA THR A 139 -26.51 29.33 14.80
C THR A 139 -25.95 30.33 15.78
N LYS A 140 -25.33 29.91 16.88
CA LYS A 140 -24.69 30.81 17.84
C LYS A 140 -23.22 30.99 17.52
N ASP A 141 -22.77 32.24 17.60
CA ASP A 141 -21.35 32.61 17.45
C ASP A 141 -20.70 32.14 16.13
N ASN A 142 -21.46 31.96 15.05
CA ASN A 142 -20.95 31.62 13.73
C ASN A 142 -21.69 32.38 12.62
N SER A 143 -21.11 32.37 11.43
CA SER A 143 -21.78 32.79 10.19
C SER A 143 -22.19 31.55 9.41
N LEU A 144 -23.37 31.53 8.81
CA LEU A 144 -23.91 30.40 8.04
C LEU A 144 -24.18 30.85 6.61
N ILE A 145 -23.64 30.15 5.62
CA ILE A 145 -23.89 30.35 4.19
C ILE A 145 -24.73 29.20 3.67
N ARG A 146 -25.84 29.51 3.00
CA ARG A 146 -26.73 28.52 2.40
C ARG A 146 -25.95 27.70 1.37
N LEU A 147 -26.13 26.37 1.36
CA LEU A 147 -25.49 25.51 0.37
C LEU A 147 -26.01 25.85 -1.04
N GLU A 148 -25.12 25.82 -2.02
CA GLU A 148 -25.44 26.23 -3.40
C GLU A 148 -26.49 25.33 -4.07
N THR A 149 -26.63 24.09 -3.58
CA THR A 149 -27.63 23.11 -4.01
C THR A 149 -29.04 23.40 -3.49
N VAL A 150 -29.21 24.31 -2.52
CA VAL A 150 -30.52 24.64 -1.93
C VAL A 150 -31.24 25.67 -2.80
N SER A 151 -32.16 25.18 -3.63
CA SER A 151 -32.89 25.97 -4.64
C SER A 151 -34.17 26.65 -4.18
N GLN A 152 -34.66 26.29 -3.00
CA GLN A 152 -35.91 26.80 -2.46
C GLN A 152 -35.75 27.08 -0.98
N GLY A 153 -36.31 28.20 -0.54
CA GLY A 153 -36.44 28.50 0.87
C GLY A 153 -37.36 27.50 1.57
N ASP A 154 -37.12 27.30 2.86
CA ASP A 154 -38.01 26.53 3.71
C ASP A 154 -39.32 27.31 3.93
N THR A 155 -40.41 26.82 3.36
CA THR A 155 -41.71 27.50 3.44
C THR A 155 -42.53 27.13 4.68
N ASN A 156 -42.02 26.24 5.54
CA ASN A 156 -42.72 25.72 6.70
C ASN A 156 -41.98 26.07 8.01
N PRO A 157 -42.22 27.24 8.60
CA PRO A 157 -41.45 27.70 9.76
C PRO A 157 -41.74 26.94 11.06
N ASP A 158 -42.62 25.92 11.01
CA ASP A 158 -43.08 25.18 12.18
C ASP A 158 -42.45 23.77 12.28
N ASP A 159 -41.67 23.31 11.28
CA ASP A 159 -41.01 21.99 11.30
C ASP A 159 -39.59 22.01 11.91
N PRO A 160 -39.02 20.83 12.25
CA PRO A 160 -37.71 20.77 12.88
C PRO A 160 -36.59 21.35 12.00
N PHE A 161 -35.87 22.31 12.54
CA PHE A 161 -34.75 22.96 11.85
C PHE A 161 -33.42 22.29 12.17
N ASN A 162 -32.70 21.84 11.14
CA ASN A 162 -31.31 21.37 11.22
C ASN A 162 -30.42 22.21 10.28
N PRO A 163 -29.58 23.13 10.81
CA PRO A 163 -28.79 24.02 9.98
C PRO A 163 -27.77 23.29 9.08
N ALA A 164 -27.18 22.18 9.54
CA ALA A 164 -26.17 21.43 8.77
C ALA A 164 -26.72 20.79 7.49
N ALA A 165 -28.04 20.64 7.36
CA ALA A 165 -28.66 20.09 6.16
C ALA A 165 -28.77 21.10 5.01
N GLN A 166 -28.63 22.40 5.30
CA GLN A 166 -28.91 23.47 4.35
C GLN A 166 -27.85 24.57 4.33
N TYR A 167 -26.89 24.56 5.26
CA TYR A 167 -25.87 25.58 5.41
C TYR A 167 -24.50 24.99 5.68
N ARG A 168 -23.46 25.64 5.13
CA ARG A 168 -22.08 25.52 5.61
C ARG A 168 -21.78 26.62 6.62
N GLY A 169 -20.92 26.32 7.59
CA GLY A 169 -20.58 27.21 8.69
C GLY A 169 -19.21 27.89 8.54
N LEU A 170 -19.11 29.12 9.02
CA LEU A 170 -17.88 29.88 9.14
C LEU A 170 -17.68 30.33 10.58
N ALA A 171 -16.42 30.48 10.99
CA ALA A 171 -16.09 30.88 12.34
C ALA A 171 -16.65 32.26 12.71
N LYS A 172 -16.79 32.51 14.00
CA LYS A 172 -17.20 33.82 14.54
C LYS A 172 -16.40 34.97 13.91
N ASP A 173 -17.12 36.00 13.48
CA ASP A 173 -16.56 37.20 12.83
C ASP A 173 -15.91 36.97 11.46
N ASP A 174 -16.10 35.81 10.87
CA ASP A 174 -15.87 35.60 9.44
C ASP A 174 -17.13 36.05 8.67
N PHE A 175 -16.96 37.04 7.81
CA PHE A 175 -18.01 37.61 6.95
C PHE A 175 -17.75 37.33 5.47
N SER A 176 -16.87 36.38 5.16
CA SER A 176 -16.65 35.94 3.79
C SER A 176 -17.98 35.49 3.16
N GLY A 177 -18.15 35.77 1.86
CA GLY A 177 -19.40 35.55 1.14
C GLY A 177 -20.50 36.58 1.41
N LEU A 178 -20.38 37.51 2.37
CA LEU A 178 -21.40 38.53 2.56
C LEU A 178 -21.40 39.50 1.36
N GLY A 179 -22.57 39.69 0.76
CA GLY A 179 -22.77 40.45 -0.46
C GLY A 179 -22.69 39.61 -1.74
N GLU A 180 -22.40 38.31 -1.67
CA GLU A 180 -22.19 37.44 -2.83
C GLU A 180 -22.79 36.04 -2.58
N HIS A 181 -23.56 35.50 -3.52
CA HIS A 181 -24.09 34.13 -3.39
C HIS A 181 -24.19 33.45 -4.74
N THR A 182 -23.70 32.22 -4.79
CA THR A 182 -23.72 31.30 -5.92
C THR A 182 -24.79 30.25 -5.68
N PHE A 183 -25.66 30.05 -6.66
CA PHE A 183 -26.75 29.08 -6.63
C PHE A 183 -26.63 28.15 -7.84
N SER A 184 -26.60 26.84 -7.58
CA SER A 184 -26.49 25.79 -8.60
C SER A 184 -27.64 24.78 -8.39
N PRO A 185 -28.76 24.88 -9.13
CA PRO A 185 -29.82 23.88 -9.06
C PRO A 185 -29.33 22.57 -9.67
N ASP A 186 -29.20 21.52 -8.86
CA ASP A 186 -28.93 20.15 -9.32
C ASP A 186 -29.84 19.77 -10.50
N ASP A 187 -29.22 19.51 -11.66
CA ASP A 187 -29.86 18.85 -12.78
C ASP A 187 -29.67 17.35 -12.64
N SER A 188 -30.77 16.66 -12.35
CA SER A 188 -30.89 15.23 -12.48
C SER A 188 -30.76 14.83 -13.96
N GLY A 189 -29.52 14.56 -14.38
CA GLY A 189 -29.19 13.76 -15.56
C GLY A 189 -29.37 14.44 -16.92
N GLY A 190 -28.24 14.73 -17.55
CA GLY A 190 -28.14 15.07 -18.97
C GLY A 190 -28.00 16.56 -19.21
N GLY A 191 -26.74 17.01 -19.24
CA GLY A 191 -26.38 18.42 -19.25
C GLY A 191 -27.01 19.27 -20.34
N GLU A 192 -27.22 20.54 -19.98
CA GLU A 192 -26.72 21.70 -20.72
C GLU A 192 -26.46 22.85 -19.71
N GLU A 193 -25.32 22.81 -18.99
CA GLU A 193 -24.71 24.05 -18.48
C GLU A 193 -23.90 24.71 -19.61
N GLY A 194 -23.74 26.04 -19.53
CA GLY A 194 -23.18 26.92 -20.56
C GLY A 194 -22.20 26.25 -21.51
N SER A 195 -22.68 25.91 -22.70
CA SER A 195 -21.91 25.20 -23.71
C SER A 195 -20.53 25.85 -23.88
N LEU A 196 -19.48 25.09 -23.56
CA LEU A 196 -18.09 25.42 -23.88
C LEU A 196 -17.85 25.35 -25.42
N ALA A 197 -18.91 25.24 -26.22
CA ALA A 197 -18.82 25.25 -27.67
C ALA A 197 -18.24 26.57 -28.15
N GLY A 198 -17.07 26.47 -28.79
CA GLY A 198 -16.42 27.58 -29.45
C GLY A 198 -15.69 28.54 -28.51
N VAL A 199 -15.43 28.16 -27.26
CA VAL A 199 -14.53 28.93 -26.36
C VAL A 199 -13.09 28.96 -26.89
N CYS A 200 -12.71 27.92 -27.65
CA CYS A 200 -11.44 27.80 -28.36
C CYS A 200 -11.61 27.09 -29.72
N THR A 201 -10.54 27.04 -30.51
CA THR A 201 -10.52 26.37 -31.83
C THR A 201 -10.24 24.88 -31.68
N ASN A 202 -11.06 24.02 -32.29
CA ASN A 202 -10.98 22.55 -32.22
C ASN A 202 -10.92 22.02 -30.77
N CYS A 203 -11.70 22.64 -29.89
CA CYS A 203 -11.89 22.12 -28.55
C CYS A 203 -13.36 21.68 -28.41
N PRO A 204 -13.61 20.40 -28.10
CA PRO A 204 -14.96 19.86 -28.00
C PRO A 204 -15.64 20.33 -26.71
N ASP A 205 -16.95 20.19 -26.65
CA ASP A 205 -17.68 20.41 -25.39
C ASP A 205 -17.18 19.41 -24.34
N LEU A 206 -17.03 19.88 -23.09
CA LEU A 206 -16.51 19.08 -21.99
C LEU A 206 -17.35 19.32 -20.74
N ASP A 207 -18.03 18.27 -20.29
CA ASP A 207 -18.83 18.28 -19.07
C ASP A 207 -17.95 18.04 -17.83
N LYS A 208 -18.29 18.74 -16.74
CA LYS A 208 -17.75 18.46 -15.40
C LYS A 208 -18.20 17.06 -14.94
N VAL A 209 -17.36 16.37 -14.19
CA VAL A 209 -17.63 15.06 -13.56
C VAL A 209 -17.93 15.13 -12.07
N ALA A 210 -17.53 16.23 -11.44
CA ALA A 210 -17.75 16.51 -10.02
C ALA A 210 -17.92 18.02 -9.83
N ALA A 211 -18.54 18.44 -8.73
CA ALA A 211 -18.49 19.83 -8.30
C ALA A 211 -17.34 20.03 -7.31
N ALA A 212 -16.62 21.15 -7.40
CA ALA A 212 -15.55 21.45 -6.44
C ALA A 212 -16.06 21.48 -5.00
N SER A 213 -17.32 21.87 -4.79
CA SER A 213 -17.98 21.88 -3.48
C SER A 213 -18.22 20.49 -2.87
N ASP A 214 -18.20 19.44 -3.69
CA ASP A 214 -18.43 18.06 -3.23
C ASP A 214 -17.15 17.40 -2.73
N PHE A 215 -16.00 18.04 -2.98
CA PHE A 215 -14.72 17.56 -2.50
C PHE A 215 -14.62 17.73 -0.98
N ASP A 216 -14.55 16.60 -0.28
CA ASP A 216 -14.19 16.55 1.13
C ASP A 216 -12.83 15.87 1.31
N PRO A 217 -11.76 16.62 1.65
CA PRO A 217 -10.42 16.06 1.80
C PRO A 217 -10.35 14.98 2.89
N ALA A 218 -11.15 15.09 3.97
CA ALA A 218 -11.14 14.11 5.05
C ALA A 218 -11.66 12.74 4.58
N SER A 219 -12.70 12.74 3.74
CA SER A 219 -13.26 11.53 3.14
C SER A 219 -12.41 11.02 1.98
N TYR A 220 -11.95 11.92 1.10
CA TYR A 220 -11.17 11.56 -0.09
C TYR A 220 -9.82 10.92 0.28
N TYR A 221 -9.14 11.46 1.29
CA TYR A 221 -7.87 10.94 1.77
C TYR A 221 -7.99 10.03 3.00
N ALA A 222 -9.19 9.59 3.38
CA ALA A 222 -9.41 8.83 4.62
C ALA A 222 -8.52 7.59 4.73
N ALA A 223 -8.34 6.86 3.63
CA ALA A 223 -7.49 5.67 3.59
C ALA A 223 -6.00 6.02 3.75
N VAL A 224 -5.52 7.05 3.05
CA VAL A 224 -4.13 7.55 3.19
C VAL A 224 -3.89 8.04 4.61
N GLN A 225 -4.81 8.82 5.17
CA GLN A 225 -4.70 9.33 6.53
C GLN A 225 -4.76 8.21 7.57
N ALA A 226 -5.47 7.10 7.29
CA ALA A 226 -5.46 5.92 8.13
C ALA A 226 -4.08 5.25 8.15
N GLU A 227 -3.41 5.12 6.99
CA GLU A 227 -2.03 4.60 6.92
C GLU A 227 -1.05 5.54 7.66
N ILE A 228 -1.19 6.85 7.47
CA ILE A 228 -0.36 7.84 8.20
C ILE A 228 -0.58 7.75 9.71
N ASN A 229 -1.83 7.65 10.15
CA ASN A 229 -2.18 7.51 11.57
C ASN A 229 -1.74 6.17 12.16
N ALA A 230 -1.68 5.13 11.33
CA ALA A 230 -1.17 3.81 11.68
C ALA A 230 0.38 3.78 11.73
N GLY A 231 1.06 4.84 11.29
CA GLY A 231 2.51 4.88 11.19
C GLY A 231 3.05 3.90 10.14
N SER A 232 2.24 3.57 9.13
CA SER A 232 2.62 2.69 8.03
C SER A 232 3.87 3.20 7.32
N ASP A 233 4.65 2.28 6.75
CA ASP A 233 5.84 2.64 5.98
C ASP A 233 5.51 3.65 4.87
N SER A 234 6.42 4.58 4.59
CA SER A 234 6.24 5.60 3.55
C SER A 234 5.91 5.01 2.18
N ALA A 235 6.38 3.79 1.85
CA ALA A 235 6.02 3.08 0.63
C ALA A 235 4.54 2.65 0.62
N ILE A 236 3.99 2.21 1.77
CA ILE A 236 2.56 1.89 1.91
C ILE A 236 1.71 3.16 1.81
N VAL A 237 2.14 4.24 2.48
CA VAL A 237 1.46 5.54 2.38
C VAL A 237 1.48 6.04 0.92
N ARG A 238 2.62 5.92 0.24
CA ARG A 238 2.78 6.27 -1.18
C ARG A 238 1.87 5.44 -2.07
N GLN A 239 1.86 4.12 -1.91
CA GLN A 239 1.01 3.21 -2.67
C GLN A 239 -0.48 3.52 -2.45
N ARG A 240 -0.89 3.67 -1.19
CA ARG A 240 -2.28 4.02 -0.86
C ARG A 240 -2.67 5.38 -1.44
N LEU A 241 -1.73 6.32 -1.44
CA LEU A 241 -1.93 7.62 -2.07
C LEU A 241 -2.12 7.45 -3.58
N SER A 242 -1.24 6.75 -4.28
CA SER A 242 -1.37 6.42 -5.71
C SER A 242 -2.74 5.83 -6.06
N GLU A 243 -3.19 4.80 -5.33
CA GLU A 243 -4.50 4.17 -5.50
C GLU A 243 -5.66 5.17 -5.31
N THR A 244 -5.55 6.03 -4.28
CA THR A 244 -6.54 7.09 -4.00
C THR A 244 -6.63 8.08 -5.16
N LEU A 245 -5.50 8.44 -5.77
CA LEU A 245 -5.44 9.37 -6.89
C LEU A 245 -5.88 8.75 -8.22
N ALA A 246 -5.76 7.44 -8.37
CA ALA A 246 -6.26 6.67 -9.51
C ALA A 246 -7.78 6.45 -9.44
N ASN A 247 -8.32 6.26 -8.24
CA ASN A 247 -9.74 6.02 -8.03
C ASN A 247 -10.59 7.23 -8.43
N GLY A 248 -11.53 7.02 -9.36
CA GLY A 248 -12.42 8.06 -9.88
C GLY A 248 -11.78 9.03 -10.88
N HIS A 249 -10.52 8.81 -11.29
CA HIS A 249 -9.85 9.62 -12.30
C HIS A 249 -10.48 9.45 -13.69
N ARG A 250 -11.03 10.52 -14.26
CA ARG A 250 -11.46 10.55 -15.67
C ARG A 250 -10.29 10.89 -16.59
N GLN A 251 -9.88 9.93 -17.42
CA GLN A 251 -8.98 10.20 -18.53
C GLN A 251 -9.70 11.04 -19.61
N LEU A 252 -9.19 12.24 -19.89
CA LEU A 252 -9.69 13.08 -20.97
C LEU A 252 -9.16 12.61 -22.33
N THR A 253 -9.89 12.87 -23.41
CA THR A 253 -9.30 12.82 -24.74
C THR A 253 -8.33 13.98 -24.94
N TYR A 254 -7.34 13.80 -25.82
CA TYR A 254 -6.38 14.87 -26.06
C TYR A 254 -7.03 16.16 -26.53
N ASP A 255 -8.13 16.11 -27.28
CA ASP A 255 -8.83 17.31 -27.73
C ASP A 255 -9.63 17.98 -26.61
N GLU A 256 -10.24 17.22 -25.68
CA GLU A 256 -10.91 17.75 -24.48
C GLU A 256 -9.95 18.52 -23.56
N VAL A 257 -8.66 18.18 -23.53
CA VAL A 257 -7.65 18.95 -22.78
C VAL A 257 -7.64 20.43 -23.20
N TRP A 258 -7.87 20.75 -24.48
CA TRP A 258 -7.96 22.16 -24.89
C TRP A 258 -9.06 22.89 -24.13
N THR A 259 -10.22 22.25 -24.01
CA THR A 259 -11.38 22.81 -23.32
C THR A 259 -11.12 22.91 -21.82
N ALA A 260 -10.56 21.85 -21.21
CA ALA A 260 -10.21 21.85 -19.80
C ALA A 260 -9.24 22.99 -19.43
N LEU A 261 -8.18 23.23 -20.23
CA LEU A 261 -7.22 24.30 -19.96
C LEU A 261 -7.81 25.71 -20.13
N THR A 262 -8.90 25.88 -20.88
CA THR A 262 -9.60 27.18 -20.88
C THR A 262 -10.22 27.50 -19.54
N GLU A 263 -10.42 26.50 -18.70
CA GLU A 263 -11.08 26.65 -17.42
C GLU A 263 -10.08 26.54 -16.26
N THR A 264 -9.15 25.57 -16.29
CA THR A 264 -8.16 25.39 -15.21
C THR A 264 -7.07 26.46 -15.18
N ASP A 265 -6.79 27.10 -16.33
CA ASP A 265 -5.84 28.21 -16.42
C ASP A 265 -6.56 29.54 -16.77
N GLU A 266 -7.87 29.67 -16.48
CA GLU A 266 -8.64 30.91 -16.73
C GLU A 266 -8.00 32.11 -16.01
N ASP A 267 -7.97 33.26 -16.68
CA ASP A 267 -7.55 34.52 -16.06
C ASP A 267 -8.65 35.05 -15.11
N PRO A 268 -8.42 35.12 -13.79
CA PRO A 268 -9.42 35.62 -12.84
C PRO A 268 -9.76 37.10 -13.05
N ALA A 269 -8.89 37.86 -13.73
CA ALA A 269 -9.16 39.25 -14.10
C ALA A 269 -9.91 39.37 -15.45
N ASN A 270 -9.96 38.31 -16.26
CA ASN A 270 -10.63 38.28 -17.55
C ASN A 270 -10.97 36.85 -18.01
N ASN A 271 -12.18 36.39 -17.70
CA ASN A 271 -12.70 35.07 -18.06
C ASN A 271 -12.76 34.71 -19.56
N ASN A 272 -12.44 35.64 -20.48
CA ASN A 272 -12.29 35.32 -21.90
C ASN A 272 -10.87 34.86 -22.24
N ASN A 273 -9.97 34.88 -21.28
CA ASN A 273 -8.55 34.61 -21.43
C ASN A 273 -8.09 33.45 -20.53
N VAL A 274 -6.94 32.88 -20.88
CA VAL A 274 -6.13 32.03 -20.02
C VAL A 274 -4.86 32.78 -19.59
N ILE A 275 -4.33 32.47 -18.42
CA ILE A 275 -2.99 32.90 -17.98
C ILE A 275 -1.98 31.85 -18.39
N LEU A 276 -0.95 32.27 -19.11
CA LEU A 276 0.13 31.39 -19.55
C LEU A 276 1.12 31.12 -18.42
N PHE A 277 1.41 29.84 -18.19
CA PHE A 277 2.09 29.37 -16.99
C PHE A 277 3.46 30.01 -16.77
N TYR A 278 4.36 29.88 -17.74
CA TYR A 278 5.73 30.40 -17.65
C TYR A 278 5.82 31.92 -17.86
N SER A 279 5.02 32.52 -18.76
CA SER A 279 5.14 33.94 -19.11
C SER A 279 4.23 34.86 -18.30
N ASN A 280 3.28 34.32 -17.54
CA ASN A 280 2.23 35.04 -16.80
C ASN A 280 1.40 35.98 -17.68
N ARG A 281 1.35 35.72 -18.99
CA ARG A 281 0.63 36.55 -19.96
C ARG A 281 -0.82 36.11 -20.05
N SER A 282 -1.75 37.06 -19.95
CA SER A 282 -3.17 36.83 -20.23
C SER A 282 -3.43 36.87 -21.74
N ILE A 283 -3.98 35.79 -22.30
CA ILE A 283 -4.27 35.66 -23.74
C ILE A 283 -5.65 35.04 -23.97
N ALA A 284 -6.34 35.43 -25.04
CA ALA A 284 -7.68 34.94 -25.36
C ALA A 284 -7.73 33.40 -25.48
N LYS A 285 -8.76 32.77 -24.89
CA LYS A 285 -9.05 31.32 -24.99
C LYS A 285 -9.02 30.84 -26.45
N SER A 286 -9.56 31.64 -27.37
CA SER A 286 -9.59 31.39 -28.82
C SER A 286 -8.24 31.42 -29.54
N SER A 287 -7.17 31.90 -28.91
CA SER A 287 -5.82 31.97 -29.48
C SER A 287 -5.01 30.68 -29.22
N ASN A 288 -5.68 29.53 -29.14
CA ASN A 288 -5.03 28.26 -28.93
C ASN A 288 -4.36 27.75 -30.22
N GLY A 289 -3.22 27.09 -30.08
CA GLY A 289 -2.33 26.59 -31.13
C GLY A 289 -2.86 25.37 -31.87
N SER A 290 -4.14 25.36 -32.25
CA SER A 290 -4.78 24.24 -32.94
C SER A 290 -4.95 24.48 -34.44
N GLY A 291 -4.94 23.41 -35.24
CA GLY A 291 -5.10 23.49 -36.69
C GLY A 291 -4.06 24.40 -37.36
N THR A 292 -4.51 25.37 -38.16
CA THR A 292 -3.63 26.35 -38.84
C THR A 292 -2.93 27.32 -37.88
N ALA A 293 -3.46 27.51 -36.67
CA ALA A 293 -2.92 28.39 -35.65
C ALA A 293 -1.73 27.78 -34.88
N SER A 294 -1.43 26.49 -35.07
CA SER A 294 -0.31 25.78 -34.45
C SER A 294 1.09 26.30 -34.81
N SER A 295 1.19 27.12 -35.86
CA SER A 295 2.46 27.70 -36.32
C SER A 295 2.71 29.13 -35.82
N ASN A 296 1.74 29.74 -35.12
CA ASN A 296 1.92 31.07 -34.56
C ASN A 296 2.60 30.98 -33.18
N PRO A 297 3.85 31.44 -33.01
CA PRO A 297 4.58 31.31 -31.74
C PRO A 297 3.88 32.02 -30.57
N ASP A 298 3.12 33.08 -30.86
CA ASP A 298 2.38 33.87 -29.85
C ASP A 298 1.06 33.24 -29.41
N ASN A 299 0.64 32.12 -30.01
CA ASN A 299 -0.54 31.39 -29.58
C ASN A 299 -0.18 30.44 -28.43
N TRP A 300 -1.18 30.01 -27.66
CA TRP A 300 -0.95 29.12 -26.52
C TRP A 300 -1.09 27.63 -26.87
N ASN A 301 -0.28 26.78 -26.25
CA ASN A 301 -0.23 25.33 -26.39
C ASN A 301 -0.45 24.64 -25.02
N ARG A 302 -0.79 23.36 -25.06
CA ARG A 302 -0.70 22.40 -23.96
C ARG A 302 0.77 22.07 -23.70
N GLU A 303 1.27 22.50 -22.55
CA GLU A 303 2.56 22.13 -21.98
C GLU A 303 2.44 20.81 -21.23
N HIS A 304 3.19 19.79 -21.65
CA HIS A 304 3.44 18.62 -20.82
C HIS A 304 4.56 18.95 -19.84
N SER A 305 4.24 19.49 -18.66
CA SER A 305 5.25 19.90 -17.67
C SER A 305 6.15 18.75 -17.24
N TRP A 306 5.65 17.51 -17.19
CA TRP A 306 6.46 16.31 -17.33
C TRP A 306 6.53 15.97 -18.83
N PRO A 307 7.67 16.11 -19.50
CA PRO A 307 7.77 15.86 -20.94
C PRO A 307 7.37 14.43 -21.29
N LYS A 308 6.42 14.25 -22.21
CA LYS A 308 6.03 12.93 -22.73
C LYS A 308 7.18 12.07 -23.28
N SER A 309 8.34 12.67 -23.58
CA SER A 309 9.55 11.94 -23.96
C SER A 309 10.20 11.19 -22.79
N HIS A 310 9.74 11.43 -21.56
CA HIS A 310 10.18 10.78 -20.33
C HIS A 310 9.14 9.75 -19.88
N GLY A 311 9.07 8.62 -20.59
CA GLY A 311 8.26 7.46 -20.21
C GLY A 311 6.92 7.27 -20.95
N PHE A 312 6.16 8.32 -21.26
CA PHE A 312 4.77 8.18 -21.77
C PHE A 312 4.52 8.85 -23.12
N SER A 313 5.24 8.43 -24.16
CA SER A 313 5.14 9.08 -25.48
C SER A 313 3.83 8.78 -26.24
N GLU A 314 3.07 7.78 -25.81
CA GLU A 314 1.87 7.28 -26.48
C GLU A 314 0.59 7.93 -25.93
N ARG A 315 -0.37 8.18 -26.83
CA ARG A 315 -1.60 8.90 -26.48
C ARG A 315 -2.57 8.14 -25.58
N ASN A 316 -2.40 6.82 -25.47
CA ASN A 316 -3.23 5.99 -24.61
C ASN A 316 -2.73 5.96 -23.16
N ASN A 317 -1.53 6.43 -22.88
CA ASN A 317 -1.08 6.61 -21.50
C ASN A 317 -1.99 7.64 -20.80
N GLU A 318 -2.47 7.29 -19.62
CA GLU A 318 -3.31 8.10 -18.74
C GLU A 318 -2.62 9.44 -18.41
N ALA A 319 -1.31 9.41 -18.14
CA ALA A 319 -0.49 10.62 -17.95
C ALA A 319 -0.51 11.56 -19.16
N TYR A 320 -0.79 11.09 -20.39
CA TYR A 320 -0.74 11.92 -21.59
C TYR A 320 -1.78 13.04 -21.58
N THR A 321 -2.91 12.84 -20.89
CA THR A 321 -4.03 13.78 -20.86
C THR A 321 -4.36 14.28 -19.46
N ASP A 322 -3.50 14.02 -18.49
CA ASP A 322 -3.69 14.47 -17.11
C ASP A 322 -3.40 15.98 -16.94
N ILE A 323 -4.46 16.76 -16.70
CA ILE A 323 -4.40 18.21 -16.53
C ILE A 323 -3.82 18.67 -15.18
N GLN A 324 -3.46 17.75 -14.29
CA GLN A 324 -2.66 18.07 -13.11
C GLN A 324 -1.31 18.68 -13.52
N HIS A 325 -0.66 18.13 -14.56
CA HIS A 325 0.62 18.63 -15.06
C HIS A 325 0.53 19.35 -16.43
N LEU A 326 -0.59 19.25 -17.16
CA LEU A 326 -0.78 20.00 -18.41
C LEU A 326 -1.12 21.46 -18.12
N ARG A 327 -0.40 22.39 -18.75
CA ARG A 327 -0.58 23.86 -18.58
C ARG A 327 -0.72 24.60 -19.90
N ALA A 328 -1.42 25.73 -19.92
CA ALA A 328 -1.41 26.66 -21.05
C ALA A 328 -0.09 27.46 -21.08
N THR A 329 0.60 27.48 -22.21
CA THR A 329 1.88 28.21 -22.38
C THR A 329 2.03 28.77 -23.79
N ASP A 330 2.85 29.79 -24.02
CA ASP A 330 3.23 30.22 -25.37
C ASP A 330 3.89 29.06 -26.15
N ILE A 331 3.58 28.92 -27.45
CA ILE A 331 4.16 27.88 -28.31
C ILE A 331 5.70 27.99 -28.37
N SER A 332 6.23 29.21 -28.44
CA SER A 332 7.68 29.47 -28.47
C SER A 332 8.37 29.18 -27.14
N VAL A 333 7.74 29.52 -26.01
CA VAL A 333 8.26 29.21 -24.67
C VAL A 333 8.26 27.71 -24.44
N ASN A 334 7.17 27.02 -24.78
CA ASN A 334 7.08 25.55 -24.75
C ASN A 334 8.19 24.92 -25.61
N SER A 335 8.36 25.40 -26.84
CA SER A 335 9.43 24.90 -27.71
C SER A 335 10.84 25.17 -27.16
N SER A 336 11.02 26.21 -26.34
CA SER A 336 12.30 26.52 -25.70
C SER A 336 12.56 25.65 -24.47
N ARG A 337 11.49 25.33 -23.72
CA ARG A 337 11.52 24.36 -22.62
C ARG A 337 11.83 22.95 -23.12
N GLY A 338 11.18 22.53 -24.20
CA GLY A 338 11.41 21.22 -24.83
C GLY A 338 11.20 20.06 -23.86
N SER A 339 12.24 19.24 -23.70
CA SER A 339 12.26 18.10 -22.77
C SER A 339 13.21 18.34 -21.58
N LEU A 340 13.58 19.59 -21.33
CA LEU A 340 14.54 19.93 -20.29
C LEU A 340 13.97 19.66 -18.90
N ASP A 341 14.86 19.18 -18.05
CA ASP A 341 14.64 18.97 -16.63
C ASP A 341 14.55 20.31 -15.90
N PHE A 342 13.93 20.30 -14.73
CA PHE A 342 13.80 21.50 -13.91
C PHE A 342 14.99 21.62 -12.96
N ASP A 343 15.74 22.72 -13.08
CA ASP A 343 16.82 23.09 -12.16
C ASP A 343 17.08 24.61 -12.24
N TYR A 344 18.03 25.12 -11.46
CA TYR A 344 18.55 26.47 -11.63
C TYR A 344 19.34 26.59 -12.93
N SER A 345 19.01 27.57 -13.78
CA SER A 345 19.59 27.71 -15.11
C SER A 345 20.26 29.07 -15.31
N ASP A 346 21.24 29.17 -16.21
CA ASP A 346 22.12 30.35 -16.23
C ASP A 346 21.64 31.55 -17.07
N ALA A 347 20.87 31.35 -18.15
CA ALA A 347 20.53 32.42 -19.08
C ALA A 347 19.02 32.75 -19.09
N PRO A 348 18.61 34.04 -19.05
CA PRO A 348 17.20 34.39 -19.14
C PRO A 348 16.63 33.97 -20.50
N LEU A 349 15.43 33.39 -20.50
CA LEU A 349 14.71 33.05 -21.72
C LEU A 349 14.29 34.34 -22.45
N ALA A 350 14.64 34.47 -23.73
CA ALA A 350 14.52 35.74 -24.45
C ALA A 350 13.09 36.33 -24.49
N GLU A 351 12.07 35.49 -24.59
CA GLU A 351 10.67 35.90 -24.70
C GLU A 351 9.96 36.04 -23.35
N ALA A 352 10.41 35.30 -22.33
CA ALA A 352 9.90 35.38 -20.96
C ALA A 352 11.08 35.40 -19.96
N PRO A 353 11.79 36.54 -19.82
CA PRO A 353 13.09 36.63 -19.13
C PRO A 353 13.07 36.36 -17.62
N GLU A 354 11.89 36.23 -17.01
CA GLU A 354 11.74 35.77 -15.63
C GLU A 354 11.99 34.26 -15.50
N ASN A 355 11.90 33.51 -16.60
CA ASN A 355 12.36 32.13 -16.69
C ASN A 355 13.81 32.11 -17.20
N ARG A 356 14.55 31.07 -16.85
CA ARG A 356 15.93 30.87 -17.29
C ARG A 356 16.07 29.50 -17.93
N VAL A 357 17.01 29.37 -18.85
CA VAL A 357 17.23 28.17 -19.65
C VAL A 357 18.71 28.06 -20.01
N ASP A 358 19.22 26.85 -20.04
CA ASP A 358 20.53 26.53 -20.58
C ASP A 358 20.50 25.21 -21.37
N GLY A 359 21.61 24.47 -21.41
CA GLY A 359 21.78 23.33 -22.32
C GLY A 359 21.06 22.06 -21.84
N ASP A 360 20.77 21.97 -20.55
CA ASP A 360 20.30 20.78 -19.86
C ASP A 360 19.21 21.06 -18.82
N SER A 361 18.89 22.33 -18.52
CA SER A 361 17.85 22.67 -17.56
C SER A 361 16.97 23.87 -17.95
N PHE A 362 15.78 23.92 -17.32
CA PHE A 362 14.86 25.04 -17.36
C PHE A 362 14.49 25.48 -15.93
N GLU A 363 14.63 26.77 -15.64
CA GLU A 363 14.24 27.41 -14.39
C GLU A 363 12.99 28.26 -14.62
N PRO A 364 11.83 27.91 -14.05
CA PRO A 364 10.64 28.74 -14.18
C PRO A 364 10.76 30.01 -13.34
N ARG A 365 9.90 31.01 -13.62
CA ARG A 365 9.78 32.21 -12.79
C ARG A 365 9.50 31.86 -11.33
N ASP A 366 10.02 32.67 -10.40
CA ASP A 366 10.00 32.36 -8.96
C ASP A 366 8.60 32.04 -8.40
N ALA A 367 7.56 32.71 -8.91
CA ALA A 367 6.19 32.61 -8.39
C ALA A 367 5.40 31.36 -8.84
N ILE A 368 6.05 30.37 -9.45
CA ILE A 368 5.43 29.06 -9.80
C ILE A 368 6.39 27.88 -9.55
N LYS A 369 7.49 28.12 -8.83
CA LYS A 369 8.50 27.09 -8.59
C LYS A 369 7.91 25.97 -7.73
N GLY A 370 7.06 26.32 -6.77
CA GLY A 370 6.31 25.40 -5.92
C GLY A 370 5.27 24.61 -6.70
N ASP A 371 4.50 25.28 -7.57
CA ASP A 371 3.53 24.63 -8.46
C ASP A 371 4.21 23.55 -9.31
N VAL A 372 5.36 23.88 -9.91
CA VAL A 372 6.13 22.92 -10.71
C VAL A 372 6.55 21.73 -9.86
N ALA A 373 7.11 21.97 -8.67
CA ALA A 373 7.54 20.90 -7.78
C ALA A 373 6.39 19.94 -7.42
N ARG A 374 5.25 20.48 -6.97
CA ARG A 374 4.09 19.68 -6.58
C ARG A 374 3.43 18.96 -7.75
N MET A 375 3.43 19.54 -8.96
CA MET A 375 2.99 18.83 -10.17
C MET A 375 3.91 17.64 -10.47
N MET A 376 5.23 17.78 -10.36
CA MET A 376 6.15 16.68 -10.65
C MET A 376 6.07 15.57 -9.58
N MET A 377 5.95 15.93 -8.31
CA MET A 377 5.75 14.96 -7.22
C MET A 377 4.41 14.21 -7.36
N TYR A 378 3.36 14.88 -7.84
CA TYR A 378 2.10 14.23 -8.17
C TYR A 378 2.27 13.20 -9.29
N MET A 379 2.98 13.55 -10.36
CA MET A 379 3.20 12.61 -11.48
C MET A 379 4.00 11.39 -11.01
N ASP A 380 4.99 11.59 -10.14
CA ASP A 380 5.80 10.54 -9.52
C ASP A 380 4.96 9.57 -8.67
N VAL A 381 4.06 10.09 -7.82
CA VAL A 381 3.22 9.23 -6.96
C VAL A 381 2.04 8.62 -7.70
N ARG A 382 1.32 9.40 -8.52
CA ARG A 382 0.13 8.90 -9.22
C ARG A 382 0.48 7.77 -10.18
N TYR A 383 1.64 7.81 -10.82
CA TYR A 383 2.03 6.87 -11.88
C TYR A 383 3.20 5.98 -11.47
N GLU A 384 3.10 5.30 -10.32
CA GLU A 384 4.14 4.39 -9.80
C GLU A 384 4.12 2.96 -10.42
N GLY A 385 3.37 2.74 -11.52
CA GLY A 385 3.44 1.52 -12.32
C GLY A 385 2.55 0.34 -11.93
N ASN A 386 1.64 0.49 -10.96
CA ASN A 386 0.89 -0.63 -10.36
C ASN A 386 -0.43 -1.01 -11.08
N THR A 387 -1.12 -0.08 -11.78
CA THR A 387 -2.48 -0.35 -12.34
C THR A 387 -2.78 0.31 -13.70
N ASP A 388 -1.93 1.21 -14.20
CA ASP A 388 -2.17 1.99 -15.42
C ASP A 388 -1.35 1.49 -16.64
N VAL A 389 -1.70 1.95 -17.84
CA VAL A 389 -0.87 1.75 -19.04
C VAL A 389 0.36 2.68 -19.04
N THR A 390 0.31 3.76 -18.25
CA THR A 390 1.44 4.65 -18.00
C THR A 390 2.52 3.91 -17.18
N PRO A 391 3.79 3.89 -17.64
CA PRO A 391 4.87 3.26 -16.88
C PRO A 391 5.20 4.03 -15.60
N ASP A 392 5.95 3.39 -14.70
CA ASP A 392 6.46 4.00 -13.47
C ASP A 392 7.26 5.29 -13.77
N LEU A 393 6.67 6.44 -13.44
CA LEU A 393 7.28 7.75 -13.59
C LEU A 393 8.05 8.09 -12.32
N ARG A 394 9.35 8.36 -12.44
CA ARG A 394 10.24 8.50 -11.29
C ARG A 394 10.96 9.84 -11.22
N LEU A 395 10.86 10.52 -10.09
CA LEU A 395 11.72 11.64 -9.79
C LEU A 395 13.12 11.17 -9.37
N VAL A 396 14.15 11.72 -10.01
CA VAL A 396 15.57 11.38 -9.76
C VAL A 396 16.39 12.63 -9.39
N ASN A 397 17.51 12.44 -8.70
CA ASN A 397 18.35 13.55 -8.24
C ASN A 397 19.55 13.87 -9.17
N TYR A 398 19.36 13.70 -10.48
CA TYR A 398 20.31 14.10 -11.52
C TYR A 398 19.55 14.61 -12.75
N LEU A 399 20.19 15.44 -13.59
CA LEU A 399 19.59 15.88 -14.85
C LEU A 399 19.60 14.73 -15.86
N THR A 400 18.45 14.49 -16.46
CA THR A 400 18.20 13.42 -17.42
C THR A 400 18.33 13.93 -18.87
N ALA A 401 18.43 13.02 -19.84
CA ALA A 401 18.65 13.35 -21.25
C ALA A 401 17.43 13.05 -22.17
N GLY A 402 16.30 12.60 -21.60
CA GLY A 402 15.12 12.15 -22.35
C GLY A 402 15.16 10.65 -22.71
N GLY A 403 14.02 9.98 -22.65
CA GLY A 403 13.83 8.61 -23.14
C GLY A 403 13.46 7.59 -22.07
N ASP A 404 13.93 7.78 -20.84
CA ASP A 404 13.58 6.96 -19.68
C ASP A 404 12.38 7.57 -18.94
N ALA A 405 11.66 6.80 -18.14
CA ALA A 405 10.51 7.28 -17.37
C ALA A 405 10.92 8.09 -16.12
N GLU A 406 11.98 8.90 -16.25
CA GLU A 406 12.62 9.61 -15.14
C GLU A 406 12.65 11.12 -15.40
N LEU A 407 12.58 11.93 -14.34
CA LEU A 407 12.74 13.38 -14.42
C LEU A 407 13.52 13.91 -13.22
N GLY A 408 14.51 14.77 -13.46
CA GLY A 408 15.24 15.49 -12.42
C GLY A 408 15.01 17.00 -12.42
N LYS A 409 15.55 17.75 -11.45
CA LYS A 409 16.36 17.30 -10.30
C LYS A 409 15.55 17.34 -8.99
N LEU A 410 15.33 16.19 -8.36
CA LEU A 410 14.49 16.04 -7.16
C LEU A 410 14.84 17.03 -6.03
N CYS A 411 16.11 17.22 -5.66
CA CYS A 411 16.45 18.19 -4.60
C CYS A 411 16.03 19.62 -4.91
N THR A 412 16.16 20.03 -6.18
CA THR A 412 15.79 21.38 -6.58
C THR A 412 14.27 21.55 -6.48
N LEU A 413 13.51 20.51 -6.86
CA LEU A 413 12.05 20.49 -6.69
C LEU A 413 11.64 20.52 -5.21
N LEU A 414 12.28 19.73 -4.33
CA LEU A 414 12.03 19.78 -2.88
C LEU A 414 12.32 21.18 -2.30
N GLN A 415 13.43 21.79 -2.71
CA GLN A 415 13.77 23.15 -2.30
C GLN A 415 12.76 24.19 -2.81
N TRP A 416 12.25 24.02 -4.03
CA TRP A 416 11.23 24.92 -4.59
C TRP A 416 9.89 24.76 -3.90
N HIS A 417 9.48 23.52 -3.58
CA HIS A 417 8.28 23.25 -2.78
C HIS A 417 8.30 24.01 -1.44
N GLU A 418 9.42 23.97 -0.73
CA GLU A 418 9.58 24.65 0.57
C GLU A 418 9.61 26.18 0.45
N ASN A 419 10.22 26.71 -0.61
CA ASN A 419 10.40 28.16 -0.78
C ASN A 419 9.18 28.87 -1.40
N ASP A 420 8.30 28.13 -2.08
CA ASP A 420 7.12 28.63 -2.76
C ASP A 420 5.87 27.81 -2.32
N PRO A 421 5.30 28.14 -1.13
CA PRO A 421 4.15 27.43 -0.59
C PRO A 421 2.89 27.55 -1.46
N VAL A 422 1.94 26.64 -1.27
CA VAL A 422 0.65 26.64 -1.97
C VAL A 422 -0.06 28.00 -1.79
N ASP A 423 -0.52 28.57 -2.91
CA ASP A 423 -1.27 29.82 -2.92
C ASP A 423 -2.73 29.65 -3.39
N ALA A 424 -3.51 30.73 -3.30
CA ALA A 424 -4.93 30.70 -3.65
C ALA A 424 -5.18 30.40 -5.14
N SER A 425 -4.25 30.74 -6.03
CA SER A 425 -4.37 30.44 -7.46
C SER A 425 -4.13 28.95 -7.71
N GLU A 426 -3.16 28.34 -7.05
CA GLU A 426 -2.92 26.90 -7.13
C GLU A 426 -4.07 26.08 -6.54
N SER A 427 -4.60 26.47 -5.36
CA SER A 427 -5.76 25.81 -4.76
C SER A 427 -7.01 25.90 -5.65
N ALA A 428 -7.30 27.10 -6.20
CA ALA A 428 -8.44 27.29 -7.11
C ALA A 428 -8.31 26.47 -8.40
N ARG A 429 -7.07 26.31 -8.89
CA ARG A 429 -6.78 25.44 -10.02
C ARG A 429 -7.00 23.97 -9.67
N ALA A 430 -6.56 23.50 -8.50
CA ALA A 430 -6.80 22.14 -8.03
C ALA A 430 -8.30 21.81 -7.94
N ASP A 431 -9.10 22.75 -7.44
CA ASP A 431 -10.57 22.64 -7.44
C ASP A 431 -11.14 22.50 -8.86
N ARG A 432 -10.69 23.34 -9.81
CA ARG A 432 -11.16 23.27 -11.20
C ARG A 432 -10.75 21.98 -11.92
N ILE A 433 -9.61 21.41 -11.57
CA ILE A 433 -9.15 20.12 -12.12
C ILE A 433 -10.03 18.98 -11.60
N TYR A 434 -10.33 18.98 -10.30
CA TYR A 434 -11.23 17.99 -9.69
C TYR A 434 -12.58 17.96 -10.42
N GLU A 435 -13.11 19.12 -10.80
CA GLU A 435 -14.37 19.19 -11.54
C GLU A 435 -14.34 18.48 -12.90
N TYR A 436 -13.19 18.33 -13.55
CA TYR A 436 -13.09 17.68 -14.87
C TYR A 436 -12.50 16.28 -14.85
N GLN A 437 -11.62 15.99 -13.88
CA GLN A 437 -10.92 14.72 -13.77
C GLN A 437 -11.28 13.90 -12.55
N GLY A 438 -11.99 14.44 -11.57
CA GLY A 438 -12.45 13.70 -10.39
C GLY A 438 -11.36 13.39 -9.36
N ASN A 439 -10.11 13.77 -9.61
CA ASN A 439 -8.98 13.54 -8.72
C ASN A 439 -8.22 14.84 -8.39
N ARG A 440 -7.42 14.80 -7.30
CA ARG A 440 -6.73 15.97 -6.72
C ARG A 440 -5.21 15.81 -6.72
N ASN A 441 -4.47 16.91 -6.62
CA ASN A 441 -3.05 16.83 -6.31
C ASN A 441 -2.87 16.85 -4.78
N PRO A 442 -2.41 15.76 -4.16
CA PRO A 442 -2.32 15.68 -2.71
C PRO A 442 -1.25 16.60 -2.13
N PHE A 443 -0.26 17.02 -2.91
CA PHE A 443 0.76 17.94 -2.43
C PHE A 443 0.28 19.40 -2.42
N VAL A 444 -0.85 19.69 -3.06
CA VAL A 444 -1.57 20.98 -2.93
C VAL A 444 -2.47 20.97 -1.70
N ASP A 445 -3.17 19.85 -1.47
CA ASP A 445 -4.11 19.71 -0.34
C ASP A 445 -3.39 19.42 1.00
N HIS A 446 -2.30 18.65 0.95
CA HIS A 446 -1.45 18.19 2.05
C HIS A 446 0.05 18.38 1.71
N PRO A 447 0.54 19.63 1.61
CA PRO A 447 1.95 19.89 1.29
C PRO A 447 2.92 19.25 2.29
N GLU A 448 2.51 19.07 3.54
CA GLU A 448 3.32 18.42 4.58
C GLU A 448 3.70 16.96 4.25
N TRP A 449 2.94 16.27 3.41
CA TRP A 449 3.23 14.88 3.01
C TRP A 449 4.44 14.76 2.11
N VAL A 450 4.93 15.85 1.51
CA VAL A 450 6.21 15.83 0.77
C VAL A 450 7.34 15.35 1.69
N SER A 451 7.43 15.88 2.91
CA SER A 451 8.46 15.47 3.88
C SER A 451 8.31 14.04 4.41
N LEU A 452 7.09 13.49 4.32
CA LEU A 452 6.78 12.11 4.69
C LEU A 452 7.25 11.12 3.60
N LEU A 453 7.08 11.49 2.32
CA LEU A 453 7.35 10.61 1.19
C LEU A 453 8.75 10.79 0.59
N TYR A 454 9.38 11.94 0.78
CA TYR A 454 10.71 12.24 0.24
C TYR A 454 11.65 12.64 1.38
N SER A 455 12.57 11.74 1.74
CA SER A 455 13.52 11.93 2.85
C SER A 455 14.73 12.78 2.47
N ASP A 456 15.46 13.29 3.47
CA ASP A 456 16.73 14.03 3.28
C ASP A 456 17.81 13.20 2.54
N GLN A 457 17.71 11.86 2.55
CA GLN A 457 18.61 10.96 1.82
C GLN A 457 18.33 10.91 0.31
N ALA A 458 17.13 11.31 -0.13
CA ALA A 458 16.77 11.41 -1.55
C ALA A 458 17.61 12.46 -2.32
N CYS A 459 18.48 13.18 -1.59
CA CYS A 459 19.30 14.27 -2.07
C CYS A 459 20.79 13.97 -2.29
N ASP A 460 21.24 12.72 -2.20
CA ASP A 460 22.64 12.37 -2.47
C ASP A 460 22.97 12.48 -3.98
N ASN A 461 24.16 13.01 -4.33
CA ASN A 461 24.52 13.43 -5.70
C ASN A 461 25.32 12.35 -6.48
N SER A 462 25.26 11.09 -6.08
CA SER A 462 25.91 10.01 -6.83
C SER A 462 25.03 9.57 -8.00
N ALA A 463 25.38 9.98 -9.22
CA ALA A 463 24.80 9.41 -10.44
C ALA A 463 25.02 7.88 -10.44
N PRO A 464 23.97 7.04 -10.55
CA PRO A 464 24.15 5.61 -10.72
C PRO A 464 24.67 5.31 -12.13
N ALA A 465 25.54 4.31 -12.26
CA ALA A 465 25.85 3.69 -13.55
C ALA A 465 24.57 3.01 -14.09
N PRO A 466 24.42 2.80 -15.42
CA PRO A 466 23.17 2.28 -15.97
C PRO A 466 22.90 0.87 -15.44
N VAL A 467 21.78 0.70 -14.75
CA VAL A 467 21.30 -0.56 -14.18
C VAL A 467 20.05 -1.02 -14.94
N GLU A 468 20.11 -2.23 -15.48
CA GLU A 468 18.99 -3.03 -15.97
C GLU A 468 18.36 -3.73 -14.73
N PRO A 469 17.02 -3.83 -14.64
CA PRO A 469 16.24 -3.45 -13.47
C PRO A 469 16.69 -4.15 -12.18
N GLU A 470 17.34 -3.41 -11.29
CA GLU A 470 17.57 -3.82 -9.90
C GLU A 470 16.44 -3.29 -9.01
N LEU A 471 15.90 -4.22 -8.20
CA LEU A 471 15.25 -3.98 -6.93
C LEU A 471 16.12 -3.01 -6.09
N GLN A 472 15.58 -1.91 -5.60
CA GLN A 472 16.31 -0.94 -4.76
C GLN A 472 15.80 -0.91 -3.31
N PRO A 473 16.67 -0.55 -2.35
CA PRO A 473 16.96 -1.33 -1.16
C PRO A 473 16.04 -1.03 0.02
N GLN A 474 15.60 -2.08 0.72
CA GLN A 474 15.06 -1.95 2.06
C GLN A 474 16.11 -1.30 2.98
N SER A 475 15.67 -0.42 3.89
CA SER A 475 16.44 -0.11 5.11
C SER A 475 16.99 -1.43 5.65
N PRO A 476 18.30 -1.57 5.88
CA PRO A 476 18.86 -2.89 6.15
C PRO A 476 18.20 -3.41 7.41
N ALA A 477 17.43 -4.51 7.28
CA ALA A 477 16.67 -5.11 8.37
C ALA A 477 17.53 -5.12 9.64
N ALA A 478 17.01 -4.61 10.76
CA ALA A 478 17.75 -4.56 12.02
C ALA A 478 18.36 -5.95 12.26
N PRO A 479 19.68 -6.06 12.47
CA PRO A 479 20.37 -7.35 12.40
C PRO A 479 19.89 -8.35 13.45
N ILE A 480 19.20 -7.87 14.49
CA ILE A 480 18.56 -8.67 15.54
C ILE A 480 17.20 -8.06 15.91
N MET A 481 16.24 -8.91 16.28
CA MET A 481 14.86 -8.55 16.64
C MET A 481 14.46 -9.18 17.97
N LEU A 482 13.69 -8.49 18.80
CA LEU A 482 13.09 -8.99 20.04
C LEU A 482 11.82 -9.80 19.72
N THR A 483 11.78 -11.07 20.11
CA THR A 483 10.65 -11.98 19.79
C THR A 483 9.89 -12.46 21.02
N ALA A 484 10.49 -12.42 22.21
CA ALA A 484 9.78 -12.72 23.46
C ALA A 484 10.34 -11.92 24.65
N VAL A 485 9.47 -11.62 25.61
CA VAL A 485 9.83 -11.17 26.96
C VAL A 485 9.06 -12.00 27.99
N PHE A 486 9.68 -12.34 29.13
CA PHE A 486 9.02 -13.19 30.13
C PHE A 486 9.46 -12.93 31.56
N ASP A 487 8.50 -13.06 32.49
CA ASP A 487 8.65 -12.96 33.94
C ASP A 487 7.89 -14.11 34.64
N ALA A 488 8.55 -15.24 34.89
CA ALA A 488 7.90 -16.44 35.44
C ALA A 488 7.97 -16.57 36.98
N THR A 489 7.00 -17.30 37.56
CA THR A 489 6.89 -17.44 39.03
C THR A 489 7.41 -18.76 39.61
N LEU A 490 8.37 -18.64 40.53
CA LEU A 490 8.48 -19.44 41.75
C LEU A 490 9.12 -18.54 42.80
N ARG A 491 8.63 -18.51 44.05
CA ARG A 491 9.16 -17.72 45.19
C ARG A 491 10.64 -17.33 45.00
N GLY A 492 10.86 -16.12 44.45
CA GLY A 492 12.15 -15.66 43.91
C GLY A 492 12.20 -15.34 42.40
N GLY A 493 11.08 -15.34 41.67
CA GLY A 493 10.82 -14.71 40.36
C GLY A 493 11.82 -14.97 39.24
N VAL A 494 11.89 -16.18 38.68
CA VAL A 494 12.69 -16.49 37.47
C VAL A 494 12.16 -17.79 36.82
N PRO A 495 12.36 -18.00 35.50
CA PRO A 495 13.15 -17.17 34.59
C PRO A 495 12.54 -15.79 34.34
N LYS A 496 13.43 -14.80 34.29
CA LYS A 496 13.19 -13.46 33.76
C LYS A 496 14.17 -13.26 32.62
N GLY A 497 13.70 -12.80 31.46
CA GLY A 497 14.56 -12.66 30.30
C GLY A 497 13.80 -12.39 29.01
N ILE A 498 14.53 -12.48 27.91
CA ILE A 498 14.07 -12.23 26.57
C ILE A 498 14.56 -13.28 25.59
N GLU A 499 13.90 -13.34 24.43
CA GLU A 499 14.34 -14.05 23.24
C GLU A 499 14.55 -13.04 22.11
N LEU A 500 15.65 -13.23 21.37
CA LEU A 500 16.02 -12.44 20.21
C LEU A 500 16.21 -13.35 18.99
N LEU A 501 15.80 -12.89 17.81
CA LEU A 501 16.04 -13.53 16.52
C LEU A 501 17.06 -12.73 15.71
N VAL A 502 18.10 -13.40 15.22
CA VAL A 502 19.07 -12.83 14.28
C VAL A 502 18.45 -12.81 12.88
N THR A 503 18.24 -11.62 12.31
CA THR A 503 17.48 -11.45 11.06
C THR A 503 18.36 -11.52 9.81
N ARG A 504 19.67 -11.35 9.97
CA ARG A 504 20.72 -11.50 8.96
C ARG A 504 22.03 -11.83 9.65
N ASP A 505 22.98 -12.41 8.92
CA ASP A 505 24.31 -12.71 9.44
C ASP A 505 24.97 -11.46 10.06
N ILE A 506 25.51 -11.63 11.26
CA ILE A 506 26.22 -10.60 12.03
C ILE A 506 27.65 -11.09 12.23
N ASP A 507 28.63 -10.41 11.61
CA ASP A 507 30.04 -10.77 11.75
C ASP A 507 30.58 -10.56 13.17
N ASP A 508 30.05 -9.55 13.88
CA ASP A 508 30.44 -9.17 15.24
C ASP A 508 29.21 -8.76 16.05
N LEU A 509 28.66 -9.68 16.83
CA LEU A 509 27.46 -9.48 17.65
C LEU A 509 27.66 -8.42 18.75
N SER A 510 28.91 -8.05 19.09
CA SER A 510 29.18 -7.02 20.09
C SER A 510 28.79 -5.60 19.67
N ILE A 511 28.43 -5.40 18.39
CA ILE A 511 27.78 -4.17 17.94
C ILE A 511 26.38 -4.01 18.54
N CYS A 512 25.78 -5.09 19.02
CA CYS A 512 24.44 -5.11 19.59
C CYS A 512 24.43 -5.27 21.11
N GLY A 513 23.32 -4.87 21.72
CA GLY A 513 23.09 -4.92 23.16
C GLY A 513 21.63 -4.73 23.55
N VAL A 514 21.36 -4.72 24.85
CA VAL A 514 20.00 -4.65 25.41
C VAL A 514 19.98 -3.72 26.62
N GLY A 515 18.91 -2.97 26.79
CA GLY A 515 18.59 -2.14 27.97
C GLY A 515 17.17 -2.38 28.47
N SER A 516 16.90 -2.02 29.73
CA SER A 516 15.57 -2.10 30.34
C SER A 516 15.16 -0.76 30.94
N ALA A 517 14.04 -0.20 30.46
CA ALA A 517 13.48 1.04 30.98
C ALA A 517 12.61 0.72 32.21
N ASN A 518 13.24 0.72 33.38
CA ASN A 518 12.62 0.28 34.62
C ASN A 518 11.49 1.23 35.08
N ASN A 519 10.27 0.70 35.25
CA ASN A 519 9.10 1.41 35.81
C ASN A 519 8.80 2.77 35.11
N GLY A 520 8.93 2.84 33.78
CA GLY A 520 8.61 4.03 32.99
C GLY A 520 9.58 5.20 33.16
N GLY A 521 10.82 4.95 33.55
CA GLY A 521 11.85 5.97 33.78
C GLY A 521 12.41 6.65 32.52
N GLY A 522 12.03 6.17 31.32
CA GLY A 522 12.72 6.46 30.06
C GLY A 522 13.96 5.58 29.89
N SER A 523 14.56 5.61 28.69
CA SER A 523 15.79 4.87 28.40
C SER A 523 16.94 5.32 29.31
N ASP A 524 17.63 4.37 29.94
CA ASP A 524 18.93 4.54 30.58
C ASP A 524 20.10 4.04 29.71
N GLY A 525 19.80 3.66 28.47
CA GLY A 525 20.73 3.22 27.44
C GLY A 525 21.02 1.72 27.47
N GLN A 526 22.01 1.29 26.70
CA GLN A 526 22.44 -0.10 26.64
C GLN A 526 23.06 -0.56 27.98
N GLU A 527 22.42 -1.51 28.65
CA GLU A 527 22.86 -2.07 29.94
C GLU A 527 23.67 -3.36 29.80
N PHE A 528 23.48 -4.08 28.69
CA PHE A 528 24.20 -5.30 28.33
C PHE A 528 24.72 -5.22 26.89
N THR A 529 25.91 -5.73 26.64
CA THR A 529 26.54 -5.81 25.31
C THR A 529 26.92 -7.26 25.06
N PHE A 530 26.63 -7.78 23.87
CA PHE A 530 26.98 -9.15 23.51
C PHE A 530 28.50 -9.32 23.31
N ASP A 531 28.96 -10.57 23.31
CA ASP A 531 30.36 -10.89 23.06
C ASP A 531 30.72 -10.67 21.57
N ALA A 532 31.99 -10.39 21.29
CA ALA A 532 32.49 -10.20 19.93
C ALA A 532 32.67 -11.54 19.20
N VAL A 533 31.54 -12.10 18.77
CA VAL A 533 31.40 -13.37 18.05
C VAL A 533 30.42 -13.19 16.89
N SER A 534 30.53 -14.02 15.85
CA SER A 534 29.55 -14.01 14.76
C SER A 534 28.25 -14.72 15.17
N ALA A 535 27.12 -14.28 14.62
CA ALA A 535 25.82 -14.96 14.71
C ALA A 535 25.19 -15.06 13.31
N SER A 536 24.47 -16.15 13.03
CA SER A 536 23.88 -16.41 11.71
C SER A 536 22.40 -16.04 11.66
N ALA A 537 21.92 -15.64 10.49
CA ALA A 537 20.49 -15.41 10.25
C ALA A 537 19.66 -16.65 10.66
N GLY A 538 18.55 -16.43 11.37
CA GLY A 538 17.69 -17.50 11.90
C GLY A 538 18.10 -18.02 13.29
N ASP A 539 19.27 -17.63 13.82
CA ASP A 539 19.66 -17.99 15.17
C ASP A 539 18.75 -17.31 16.21
N TYR A 540 18.35 -18.07 17.24
CA TYR A 540 17.70 -17.54 18.42
C TYR A 540 18.71 -17.36 19.55
N LEU A 541 18.69 -16.19 20.18
CA LEU A 541 19.53 -15.86 21.32
C LEU A 541 18.67 -15.60 22.56
N TYR A 542 19.04 -16.26 23.66
CA TYR A 542 18.35 -16.17 24.94
C TYR A 542 19.19 -15.41 25.97
N LEU A 543 18.67 -14.29 26.46
CA LEU A 543 19.28 -13.51 27.53
C LEU A 543 18.40 -13.55 28.78
N ALA A 544 18.93 -14.05 29.89
CA ALA A 544 18.19 -14.21 31.14
C ALA A 544 18.89 -13.57 32.35
N SER A 545 18.17 -13.38 33.45
CA SER A 545 18.75 -12.90 34.71
C SER A 545 19.64 -13.94 35.41
N GLU A 546 19.41 -15.23 35.15
CA GLU A 546 20.15 -16.35 35.73
C GLU A 546 19.96 -17.64 34.91
N ASN A 547 20.83 -18.62 35.14
CA ASN A 547 20.89 -19.86 34.36
C ASN A 547 20.04 -21.01 34.96
N ASP A 548 20.06 -21.21 36.27
CA ASP A 548 19.63 -22.47 36.88
C ASP A 548 18.10 -22.65 36.83
N LYS A 549 17.33 -21.60 37.10
CA LYS A 549 15.86 -21.66 37.04
C LYS A 549 15.35 -21.48 35.60
N PHE A 550 16.05 -20.73 34.75
CA PHE A 550 15.81 -20.75 33.30
C PHE A 550 15.92 -22.16 32.73
N LEU A 551 17.06 -22.84 32.96
CA LEU A 551 17.28 -24.22 32.55
C LEU A 551 16.22 -25.17 33.12
N SER A 552 15.82 -24.98 34.38
CA SER A 552 14.77 -25.79 34.99
C SER A 552 13.39 -25.58 34.36
N PHE A 553 13.09 -24.37 33.88
CA PHE A 553 11.77 -24.02 33.37
C PHE A 553 11.62 -24.36 31.88
N PHE A 554 12.61 -24.00 31.06
CA PHE A 554 12.61 -24.22 29.61
C PHE A 554 13.24 -25.56 29.16
N GLY A 555 14.11 -26.15 29.99
CA GLY A 555 14.80 -27.39 29.67
C GLY A 555 16.11 -27.23 28.88
N PHE A 556 16.50 -25.99 28.56
CA PHE A 556 17.78 -25.61 27.96
C PHE A 556 18.37 -24.38 28.66
N ALA A 557 19.69 -24.18 28.56
CA ALA A 557 20.38 -23.05 29.19
C ALA A 557 20.25 -21.79 28.32
N PRO A 558 20.16 -20.57 28.90
CA PRO A 558 20.21 -19.35 28.10
C PRO A 558 21.63 -19.14 27.55
N ASP A 559 21.75 -18.47 26.41
CA ASP A 559 23.05 -18.15 25.80
C ASP A 559 23.83 -17.15 26.66
N TYR A 560 23.11 -16.21 27.26
CA TYR A 560 23.69 -15.14 28.07
C TYR A 560 22.95 -14.96 29.40
N THR A 561 23.68 -14.49 30.42
CA THR A 561 23.07 -14.05 31.69
C THR A 561 23.52 -12.65 32.07
N SER A 562 22.58 -11.80 32.46
CA SER A 562 22.86 -10.40 32.85
C SER A 562 21.89 -9.90 33.90
N GLY A 563 22.38 -9.02 34.78
CA GLY A 563 21.54 -8.29 35.73
C GLY A 563 20.54 -7.33 35.07
N ALA A 564 20.79 -6.93 33.81
CA ALA A 564 19.87 -6.12 33.00
C ALA A 564 18.49 -6.78 32.86
N MET A 565 18.42 -8.12 32.84
CA MET A 565 17.16 -8.86 32.75
C MET A 565 16.47 -9.06 34.11
N SER A 566 16.75 -8.22 35.11
CA SER A 566 16.08 -8.26 36.41
C SER A 566 14.68 -7.62 36.39
N ILE A 567 14.02 -7.65 35.23
CA ILE A 567 12.71 -7.07 34.90
C ILE A 567 11.58 -7.73 35.71
N ASN A 568 10.56 -6.98 36.10
CA ASN A 568 9.46 -7.46 36.97
C ASN A 568 8.07 -7.46 36.34
N GLY A 569 8.02 -7.47 35.00
CA GLY A 569 6.79 -7.71 34.24
C GLY A 569 6.02 -6.45 33.84
N ASP A 570 6.49 -5.28 34.26
CA ASP A 570 5.98 -3.95 33.94
C ASP A 570 7.08 -3.04 33.34
N ASP A 571 8.26 -3.60 33.05
CA ASP A 571 9.40 -2.89 32.48
C ASP A 571 9.46 -3.06 30.95
N ALA A 572 9.75 -1.96 30.25
CA ALA A 572 10.00 -1.97 28.82
C ALA A 572 11.46 -2.39 28.51
N ILE A 573 11.67 -2.98 27.34
CA ILE A 573 12.95 -3.50 26.85
C ILE A 573 13.35 -2.77 25.58
N GLU A 574 14.63 -2.41 25.47
CA GLU A 574 15.22 -1.82 24.27
C GLU A 574 16.36 -2.72 23.77
N VAL A 575 16.43 -2.91 22.45
CA VAL A 575 17.51 -3.59 21.75
C VAL A 575 18.28 -2.55 20.97
N PHE A 576 19.61 -2.58 21.09
CA PHE A 576 20.53 -1.64 20.47
C PHE A 576 21.43 -2.35 19.47
N CYS A 577 21.74 -1.71 18.35
CA CYS A 577 22.87 -2.06 17.50
C CYS A 577 23.52 -0.77 16.94
N ASP A 578 24.85 -0.73 16.85
CA ASP A 578 25.61 0.46 16.41
C ASP A 578 25.22 1.74 17.19
N ASP A 579 25.03 1.61 18.50
CA ASP A 579 24.60 2.67 19.43
C ASP A 579 23.19 3.25 19.13
N ALA A 580 22.40 2.64 18.24
CA ALA A 580 21.02 3.02 17.93
C ALA A 580 20.03 1.98 18.47
N VAL A 581 18.86 2.43 18.96
CA VAL A 581 17.75 1.52 19.29
C VAL A 581 17.22 0.95 17.98
N VAL A 582 17.17 -0.37 17.88
CA VAL A 582 16.70 -1.10 16.71
C VAL A 582 15.40 -1.87 16.98
N ASP A 583 15.08 -2.18 18.24
CA ASP A 583 13.81 -2.80 18.60
C ASP A 583 13.38 -2.46 20.04
N THR A 584 12.07 -2.42 20.31
CA THR A 584 11.52 -2.06 21.63
C THR A 584 10.28 -2.89 21.99
N TYR A 585 10.18 -3.34 23.24
CA TYR A 585 8.96 -3.87 23.84
C TYR A 585 8.51 -3.00 25.03
N GLY A 586 7.26 -2.53 25.04
CA GLY A 586 6.74 -1.61 26.05
C GLY A 586 7.03 -0.13 25.74
N ASP A 587 6.27 0.79 26.36
CA ASP A 587 6.58 2.22 26.30
C ASP A 587 7.61 2.56 27.38
N ILE A 588 8.81 2.94 26.95
CA ILE A 588 9.94 3.26 27.85
C ILE A 588 9.64 4.38 28.85
N ASN A 589 8.65 5.26 28.56
CA ASN A 589 8.30 6.39 29.42
C ASN A 589 7.09 6.13 30.33
N THR A 590 6.55 4.91 30.31
CA THR A 590 5.34 4.54 31.05
C THR A 590 5.59 3.30 31.90
N ASP A 591 5.14 3.32 33.15
CA ASP A 591 5.14 2.15 34.03
C ASP A 591 4.08 1.15 33.50
N GLY A 592 4.50 -0.07 33.14
CA GLY A 592 3.64 -1.05 32.50
C GLY A 592 2.53 -1.61 33.40
N ASN A 593 2.53 -1.34 34.71
CA ASN A 593 1.52 -1.87 35.62
C ASN A 593 0.10 -1.36 35.27
N GLY A 594 -0.75 -2.26 34.80
CA GLY A 594 -2.11 -1.98 34.33
C GLY A 594 -2.22 -1.64 32.84
N GLU A 595 -1.11 -1.59 32.11
CA GLU A 595 -1.08 -1.33 30.67
C GLU A 595 -1.32 -2.59 29.85
N ALA A 596 -1.67 -2.41 28.57
CA ALA A 596 -1.97 -3.52 27.66
C ALA A 596 -0.77 -4.44 27.38
N TRP A 597 0.44 -3.97 27.68
CA TRP A 597 1.71 -4.69 27.50
C TRP A 597 2.27 -5.25 28.82
N GLU A 598 1.50 -5.25 29.91
CA GLU A 598 1.93 -5.85 31.18
C GLU A 598 2.08 -7.38 31.06
N TYR A 599 3.23 -7.90 31.48
CA TYR A 599 3.58 -9.33 31.48
C TYR A 599 4.00 -9.84 32.88
N THR A 600 3.58 -9.19 33.95
CA THR A 600 3.78 -9.62 35.35
C THR A 600 3.36 -11.07 35.56
N ASN A 601 4.27 -11.91 36.06
CA ASN A 601 4.04 -13.34 36.25
C ASN A 601 3.55 -14.05 34.96
N SER A 602 3.98 -13.56 33.80
CA SER A 602 3.50 -13.92 32.47
C SER A 602 4.62 -13.75 31.43
N PHE A 603 4.24 -13.59 30.18
CA PHE A 603 5.13 -13.34 29.05
C PHE A 603 4.43 -12.49 28.01
N ALA A 604 5.19 -11.98 27.06
CA ALA A 604 4.69 -11.53 25.78
C ALA A 604 5.55 -12.08 24.66
N TYR A 605 4.93 -12.30 23.52
CA TYR A 605 5.57 -12.91 22.37
C TYR A 605 5.14 -12.21 21.09
N ARG A 606 6.10 -11.90 20.22
CA ARG A 606 5.86 -11.19 18.97
C ARG A 606 5.09 -12.09 18.01
N THR A 607 4.03 -11.59 17.39
CA THR A 607 3.20 -12.33 16.44
C THR A 607 3.37 -11.89 14.99
N GLY A 608 4.07 -10.77 14.75
CA GLY A 608 4.43 -10.28 13.43
C GLY A 608 5.16 -8.94 13.51
N GLY A 609 5.38 -8.31 12.35
CA GLY A 609 6.07 -7.03 12.24
C GLY A 609 7.60 -7.14 12.24
N ALA A 610 8.25 -6.09 11.77
CA ALA A 610 9.71 -5.96 11.81
C ALA A 610 10.18 -5.40 13.16
N ALA A 611 11.49 -5.52 13.42
CA ALA A 611 12.15 -4.86 14.53
C ALA A 611 11.95 -3.34 14.41
N SER A 612 11.55 -2.69 15.50
CA SER A 612 11.21 -1.27 15.51
C SER A 612 11.56 -0.63 16.84
N ALA A 613 12.27 0.50 16.79
CA ALA A 613 12.53 1.31 17.98
C ALA A 613 11.26 1.88 18.63
N THR A 614 10.12 1.87 17.92
CA THR A 614 8.81 2.26 18.43
C THR A 614 8.00 1.01 18.78
N PHE A 615 7.57 0.91 20.03
CA PHE A 615 6.75 -0.19 20.50
C PHE A 615 5.31 -0.10 19.99
N ASP A 616 4.84 -1.16 19.33
CA ASP A 616 3.45 -1.37 18.97
C ASP A 616 2.92 -2.65 19.62
N VAL A 617 1.98 -2.52 20.55
CA VAL A 617 1.38 -3.65 21.25
C VAL A 617 0.62 -4.60 20.33
N ALA A 618 0.14 -4.15 19.17
CA ALA A 618 -0.59 -4.99 18.21
C ALA A 618 0.30 -6.08 17.57
N GLN A 619 1.62 -5.88 17.59
CA GLN A 619 2.61 -6.85 17.11
C GLN A 619 2.89 -7.97 18.12
N TRP A 620 2.25 -7.94 19.29
CA TRP A 620 2.54 -8.83 20.40
C TRP A 620 1.29 -9.52 20.92
N ASN A 621 1.37 -10.83 21.10
CA ASN A 621 0.43 -11.55 21.94
C ASN A 621 0.85 -11.39 23.41
N VAL A 622 0.03 -10.66 24.16
CA VAL A 622 0.20 -10.45 25.60
C VAL A 622 -0.96 -11.16 26.31
N PRO A 623 -0.76 -12.37 26.88
CA PRO A 623 -1.81 -13.16 27.50
C PRO A 623 -2.41 -12.55 28.78
N GLY A 624 -1.91 -11.40 29.22
CA GLY A 624 -2.23 -10.73 30.48
C GLY A 624 -1.39 -11.24 31.65
N VAL A 625 -1.65 -10.75 32.85
CA VAL A 625 -0.87 -11.09 34.06
C VAL A 625 -1.19 -12.47 34.64
N ASP A 626 -0.27 -13.01 35.44
CA ASP A 626 -0.42 -14.25 36.21
C ASP A 626 -0.63 -15.55 35.40
N THR A 627 -0.41 -15.56 34.09
CA THR A 627 -0.61 -16.77 33.26
C THR A 627 0.36 -17.90 33.59
N LEU A 628 1.55 -17.55 34.09
CA LEU A 628 2.58 -18.50 34.52
C LEU A 628 2.57 -18.73 36.04
N ASN A 629 1.51 -18.31 36.74
CA ASN A 629 1.41 -18.45 38.19
C ASN A 629 1.34 -19.92 38.62
N ASN A 630 2.23 -20.34 39.51
CA ASN A 630 2.40 -21.72 39.99
C ASN A 630 2.84 -22.74 38.93
N GLN A 631 3.28 -22.29 37.75
CA GLN A 631 3.87 -23.16 36.75
C GLN A 631 5.32 -23.48 37.12
N THR A 632 5.75 -24.72 36.89
CA THR A 632 7.11 -25.17 37.22
C THR A 632 7.96 -25.49 35.99
N THR A 633 7.33 -25.68 34.83
CA THR A 633 7.98 -25.87 33.53
C THR A 633 7.14 -25.23 32.44
N ASN A 634 7.77 -24.76 31.37
CA ASN A 634 7.10 -24.19 30.20
C ASN A 634 6.17 -25.21 29.52
N ALA A 635 6.66 -26.44 29.36
CA ALA A 635 5.94 -27.52 28.68
C ALA A 635 4.61 -27.93 29.35
N THR A 636 4.45 -27.65 30.64
CA THR A 636 3.22 -27.95 31.39
C THR A 636 2.40 -26.71 31.73
N ALA A 637 2.83 -25.52 31.32
CA ALA A 637 2.09 -24.30 31.54
C ALA A 637 0.75 -24.34 30.81
N THR A 638 -0.27 -23.68 31.36
CA THR A 638 -1.60 -23.61 30.72
C THR A 638 -1.53 -22.86 29.39
N ILE A 639 -0.67 -21.86 29.31
CA ILE A 639 -0.27 -21.18 28.08
C ILE A 639 1.27 -21.23 28.05
N PRO A 640 1.87 -22.18 27.32
CA PRO A 640 3.33 -22.22 27.15
C PRO A 640 3.84 -20.98 26.41
N ILE A 641 5.02 -20.51 26.80
CA ILE A 641 5.76 -19.48 26.06
C ILE A 641 6.26 -20.13 24.76
N PRO A 642 5.91 -19.58 23.58
CA PRO A 642 6.27 -20.14 22.28
C PRO A 642 7.68 -19.70 21.87
N VAL A 643 8.70 -20.08 22.64
CA VAL A 643 10.11 -19.77 22.33
C VAL A 643 10.57 -20.51 21.07
N GLY A 644 11.34 -19.84 20.23
CA GLY A 644 11.97 -20.38 19.02
C GLY A 644 11.01 -20.57 17.85
N THR A 645 9.85 -19.92 17.89
CA THR A 645 8.77 -20.13 16.89
C THR A 645 8.46 -18.93 15.99
N PHE A 646 9.19 -17.81 16.14
CA PHE A 646 8.92 -16.58 15.41
C PHE A 646 9.58 -16.61 14.03
N SER A 647 8.79 -16.59 12.95
CA SER A 647 9.32 -16.59 11.57
C SER A 647 9.20 -15.19 10.94
N LEU A 648 10.19 -14.83 10.12
CA LEU A 648 10.22 -13.58 9.34
C LEU A 648 9.29 -13.64 8.11
N THR A 649 8.79 -14.81 7.74
CA THR A 649 7.81 -15.03 6.67
C THR A 649 6.62 -15.82 7.21
N PRO A 650 5.42 -15.20 7.34
CA PRO A 650 4.22 -15.96 7.67
C PRO A 650 3.81 -16.82 6.46
N ALA A 651 3.19 -17.96 6.73
CA ALA A 651 2.75 -18.84 5.68
C ALA A 651 1.55 -18.28 4.89
N THR A 652 1.60 -18.32 3.55
CA THR A 652 0.51 -17.89 2.66
C THR A 652 -0.30 -19.08 2.18
N LEU A 653 -1.34 -19.44 2.93
CA LEU A 653 -2.30 -20.48 2.57
C LEU A 653 -3.54 -19.87 1.91
N PHE A 654 -3.86 -20.21 0.68
CA PHE A 654 -5.06 -19.69 -0.03
C PHE A 654 -5.61 -20.71 -1.04
N PHE A 655 -6.75 -20.44 -1.68
CA PHE A 655 -7.35 -21.32 -2.68
C PHE A 655 -6.58 -21.28 -4.01
N SER A 656 -6.07 -22.42 -4.45
CA SER A 656 -5.41 -22.57 -5.76
C SER A 656 -6.34 -23.08 -6.85
N GLU A 657 -7.34 -23.91 -6.52
CA GLU A 657 -8.31 -24.44 -7.50
C GLU A 657 -9.72 -24.53 -6.91
N TYR A 658 -10.71 -24.13 -7.71
CA TYR A 658 -12.14 -24.21 -7.42
C TYR A 658 -12.85 -25.01 -8.52
N ILE A 659 -13.51 -26.11 -8.16
CA ILE A 659 -14.19 -26.99 -9.11
C ILE A 659 -15.71 -26.92 -8.93
N GLU A 660 -16.41 -26.32 -9.89
CA GLU A 660 -17.86 -26.45 -10.06
C GLU A 660 -18.20 -27.39 -11.24
N GLY A 661 -17.92 -28.67 -11.05
CA GLY A 661 -18.23 -29.73 -12.01
C GLY A 661 -19.72 -30.10 -12.07
N SER A 662 -20.05 -31.09 -12.90
CA SER A 662 -21.42 -31.60 -13.02
C SER A 662 -21.84 -32.43 -11.81
N GLY A 663 -23.09 -32.30 -11.35
CA GLY A 663 -23.59 -33.07 -10.21
C GLY A 663 -22.79 -32.77 -8.93
N TYR A 664 -22.26 -33.82 -8.29
CA TYR A 664 -21.49 -33.73 -7.04
C TYR A 664 -19.99 -33.49 -7.26
N ASN A 665 -19.54 -33.25 -8.49
CA ASN A 665 -18.16 -32.86 -8.76
C ASN A 665 -17.94 -31.44 -8.21
N LYS A 666 -17.53 -31.36 -6.94
CA LYS A 666 -17.25 -30.14 -6.18
C LYS A 666 -15.98 -30.39 -5.37
N ALA A 667 -14.99 -29.52 -5.55
CA ALA A 667 -13.74 -29.58 -4.82
C ALA A 667 -13.11 -28.19 -4.70
N LEU A 668 -12.28 -28.04 -3.68
CA LEU A 668 -11.42 -26.88 -3.44
C LEU A 668 -10.01 -27.42 -3.20
N GLU A 669 -9.01 -26.74 -3.75
CA GLU A 669 -7.60 -26.97 -3.46
C GLU A 669 -7.02 -25.75 -2.75
N LEU A 670 -6.23 -25.99 -1.72
CA LEU A 670 -5.44 -24.98 -1.02
C LEU A 670 -3.98 -25.19 -1.38
N VAL A 671 -3.21 -24.11 -1.50
CA VAL A 671 -1.75 -24.18 -1.65
C VAL A 671 -1.08 -23.42 -0.51
N ASN A 672 0.03 -23.96 0.01
CA ASN A 672 0.92 -23.22 0.91
C ASN A 672 2.11 -22.67 0.11
N LEU A 673 2.08 -21.39 -0.26
CA LEU A 673 3.23 -20.72 -0.87
C LEU A 673 4.17 -20.07 0.17
N GLY A 674 3.92 -20.30 1.45
CA GLY A 674 4.74 -19.82 2.55
C GLY A 674 6.01 -20.63 2.74
N GLY A 675 7.04 -20.03 3.34
CA GLY A 675 8.33 -20.68 3.61
C GLY A 675 8.34 -21.65 4.80
N THR A 676 7.19 -21.90 5.43
CA THR A 676 7.07 -22.80 6.60
C THR A 676 5.85 -23.70 6.51
N ASP A 677 5.91 -24.85 7.17
CA ASP A 677 4.77 -25.76 7.38
C ASP A 677 3.55 -25.04 7.96
N VAL A 678 2.38 -25.28 7.39
CA VAL A 678 1.09 -24.78 7.88
C VAL A 678 0.33 -25.87 8.60
N ALA A 679 0.05 -25.67 9.89
CA ALA A 679 -0.91 -26.51 10.60
C ALA A 679 -2.34 -26.13 10.22
N LEU A 680 -3.04 -27.00 9.50
CA LEU A 680 -4.40 -26.74 9.01
C LEU A 680 -5.48 -26.79 10.11
N ALA A 681 -5.12 -27.19 11.34
CA ALA A 681 -6.06 -27.34 12.45
C ALA A 681 -6.75 -26.03 12.87
N ASP A 682 -6.09 -24.89 12.63
CA ASP A 682 -6.63 -23.55 12.89
C ASP A 682 -7.40 -22.96 11.69
N TYR A 683 -7.38 -23.66 10.55
CA TYR A 683 -8.06 -23.26 9.34
C TYR A 683 -9.43 -23.94 9.19
N SER A 684 -10.37 -23.23 8.59
CA SER A 684 -11.68 -23.78 8.28
C SER A 684 -12.31 -23.13 7.06
N ILE A 685 -13.22 -23.85 6.41
CA ILE A 685 -13.96 -23.35 5.25
C ILE A 685 -15.43 -23.17 5.64
N GLN A 686 -16.03 -22.07 5.19
CA GLN A 686 -17.47 -21.84 5.30
C GLN A 686 -18.07 -21.44 3.96
N ILE A 687 -19.30 -21.91 3.71
CA ILE A 687 -20.04 -21.63 2.47
C ILE A 687 -21.27 -20.81 2.81
N PHE A 688 -21.44 -19.68 2.14
CA PHE A 688 -22.56 -18.76 2.27
C PHE A 688 -23.53 -18.98 1.11
N ALA A 689 -24.48 -19.89 1.32
CA ALA A 689 -25.29 -20.38 0.23
C ALA A 689 -26.32 -19.33 -0.26
N ASN A 690 -26.47 -19.20 -1.58
CA ASN A 690 -27.50 -18.46 -2.28
C ASN A 690 -27.59 -16.98 -1.85
N GLY A 691 -26.43 -16.35 -1.67
CA GLY A 691 -26.28 -14.95 -1.22
C GLY A 691 -26.74 -14.69 0.22
N ASN A 692 -26.72 -15.70 1.10
CA ASN A 692 -26.96 -15.49 2.51
C ASN A 692 -25.75 -14.80 3.19
N THR A 693 -26.02 -14.08 4.28
CA THR A 693 -24.98 -13.52 5.18
C THR A 693 -24.70 -14.44 6.38
N THR A 694 -25.38 -15.59 6.47
CA THR A 694 -25.13 -16.62 7.47
C THR A 694 -24.53 -17.84 6.76
N PRO A 695 -23.39 -18.35 7.22
CA PRO A 695 -22.76 -19.51 6.60
C PRO A 695 -23.47 -20.81 6.96
N ASN A 696 -23.20 -21.85 6.18
CA ASN A 696 -23.43 -23.23 6.57
C ASN A 696 -22.52 -23.66 7.74
N ASP A 697 -22.67 -24.91 8.17
CA ASP A 697 -21.79 -25.50 9.19
C ASP A 697 -20.32 -25.39 8.78
N LEU A 698 -19.47 -25.15 9.78
CA LEU A 698 -18.03 -24.98 9.62
C LEU A 698 -17.36 -26.29 9.20
N ILE A 699 -16.52 -26.23 8.16
CA ILE A 699 -15.74 -27.35 7.67
C ILE A 699 -14.32 -27.21 8.24
N SER A 700 -14.02 -27.96 9.31
CA SER A 700 -12.69 -27.96 9.91
C SER A 700 -11.67 -28.68 9.02
N LEU A 701 -10.48 -28.10 8.91
CA LEU A 701 -9.34 -28.73 8.25
C LEU A 701 -8.42 -29.37 9.30
N SER A 702 -7.54 -30.25 8.85
CA SER A 702 -6.56 -30.90 9.72
C SER A 702 -5.40 -31.44 8.91
N GLY A 703 -4.22 -31.50 9.52
CA GLY A 703 -2.99 -31.90 8.85
C GLY A 703 -1.95 -30.80 8.94
N THR A 704 -0.81 -31.06 8.32
CA THR A 704 0.26 -30.10 8.12
C THR A 704 0.50 -30.03 6.62
N LEU A 705 0.64 -28.82 6.08
CA LEU A 705 0.91 -28.57 4.68
C LEU A 705 2.27 -27.89 4.55
N SER A 706 3.25 -28.56 3.96
CA SER A 706 4.60 -28.03 3.80
C SER A 706 4.63 -26.94 2.71
N PRO A 707 5.69 -26.12 2.62
CA PRO A 707 5.87 -25.18 1.50
C PRO A 707 5.73 -25.87 0.14
N GLY A 708 4.99 -25.25 -0.78
CA GLY A 708 4.72 -25.77 -2.13
C GLY A 708 3.68 -26.90 -2.21
N GLU A 709 3.28 -27.49 -1.07
CA GLU A 709 2.27 -28.55 -1.07
C GLU A 709 0.85 -28.00 -1.23
N VAL A 710 -0.04 -28.85 -1.73
CA VAL A 710 -1.48 -28.59 -1.83
C VAL A 710 -2.32 -29.48 -0.93
N PHE A 711 -3.48 -28.99 -0.51
CA PHE A 711 -4.49 -29.74 0.23
C PHE A 711 -5.83 -29.71 -0.50
N VAL A 712 -6.30 -30.88 -0.94
CA VAL A 712 -7.56 -31.02 -1.70
C VAL A 712 -8.70 -31.48 -0.79
N ILE A 713 -9.80 -30.72 -0.80
CA ILE A 713 -11.05 -31.09 -0.14
C ILE A 713 -12.20 -31.22 -1.13
N ALA A 714 -12.89 -32.36 -1.11
CA ALA A 714 -13.91 -32.69 -2.12
C ALA A 714 -15.25 -33.15 -1.53
N ASN A 715 -16.31 -33.05 -2.35
CA ASN A 715 -17.58 -33.67 -2.03
C ASN A 715 -17.46 -35.20 -2.01
N ASN A 716 -17.97 -35.86 -0.96
CA ASN A 716 -17.86 -37.31 -0.81
C ASN A 716 -18.65 -38.15 -1.84
N GLN A 717 -19.41 -37.51 -2.73
CA GLN A 717 -20.12 -38.14 -3.86
C GLN A 717 -19.55 -37.72 -5.22
N ALA A 718 -18.43 -37.00 -5.25
CA ALA A 718 -17.75 -36.62 -6.48
C ALA A 718 -17.27 -37.85 -7.28
N ASP A 719 -16.99 -37.64 -8.56
CA ASP A 719 -16.42 -38.67 -9.42
C ASP A 719 -15.07 -39.17 -8.88
N ASN A 720 -14.75 -40.44 -9.17
CA ASN A 720 -13.54 -41.11 -8.66
C ASN A 720 -12.22 -40.38 -9.01
N ALA A 721 -12.20 -39.58 -10.07
CA ALA A 721 -11.01 -38.80 -10.44
C ALA A 721 -10.72 -37.70 -9.40
N ILE A 722 -11.75 -37.02 -8.88
CA ILE A 722 -11.60 -36.04 -7.80
C ILE A 722 -11.29 -36.74 -6.48
N LEU A 723 -12.00 -37.84 -6.18
CA LEU A 723 -11.83 -38.57 -4.92
C LEU A 723 -10.45 -39.22 -4.78
N ALA A 724 -9.73 -39.44 -5.88
CA ALA A 724 -8.38 -40.00 -5.86
C ALA A 724 -7.33 -38.98 -5.39
N GLU A 725 -7.55 -37.70 -5.66
CA GLU A 725 -6.64 -36.60 -5.32
C GLU A 725 -7.01 -35.92 -3.98
N ALA A 726 -8.21 -36.18 -3.45
CA ALA A 726 -8.70 -35.52 -2.23
C ALA A 726 -8.04 -36.05 -0.95
N ASP A 727 -7.37 -35.15 -0.21
CA ASP A 727 -6.88 -35.40 1.16
C ASP A 727 -8.02 -35.57 2.16
N THR A 728 -9.12 -34.86 1.94
CA THR A 728 -10.33 -34.97 2.77
C THR A 728 -11.59 -34.93 1.93
N VAL A 729 -12.59 -35.72 2.34
CA VAL A 729 -13.89 -35.78 1.67
C VAL A 729 -15.04 -35.51 2.65
N THR A 730 -16.00 -34.67 2.26
CA THR A 730 -17.16 -34.34 3.09
C THR A 730 -18.38 -34.02 2.23
N GLY A 731 -19.59 -34.29 2.72
CA GLY A 731 -20.83 -33.88 2.02
C GLY A 731 -21.08 -32.36 2.10
N ALA A 732 -20.35 -31.65 2.96
CA ALA A 732 -20.51 -30.20 3.19
C ALA A 732 -19.93 -29.34 2.07
N ILE A 733 -19.00 -29.87 1.26
CA ILE A 733 -18.52 -29.21 0.03
C ILE A 733 -19.64 -29.26 -1.01
N SER A 734 -20.57 -28.32 -0.91
CA SER A 734 -21.76 -28.24 -1.74
C SER A 734 -22.07 -26.78 -2.06
N PHE A 735 -21.62 -26.34 -3.24
CA PHE A 735 -21.83 -25.01 -3.80
C PHE A 735 -22.26 -25.10 -5.28
N ASN A 736 -22.91 -24.07 -5.83
CA ASN A 736 -23.45 -24.05 -7.19
C ASN A 736 -23.30 -22.70 -7.93
N GLY A 737 -22.17 -22.01 -7.68
CA GLY A 737 -21.70 -20.86 -8.46
C GLY A 737 -22.21 -19.52 -7.98
N ASP A 738 -23.35 -19.50 -7.29
CA ASP A 738 -23.92 -18.34 -6.59
C ASP A 738 -23.77 -18.40 -5.06
N ASP A 739 -22.81 -19.18 -4.57
CA ASP A 739 -22.48 -19.32 -3.16
C ASP A 739 -21.06 -18.79 -2.91
N ALA A 740 -20.88 -17.92 -1.93
CA ALA A 740 -19.55 -17.46 -1.54
C ALA A 740 -18.87 -18.54 -0.68
N VAL A 741 -17.59 -18.78 -0.94
CA VAL A 741 -16.75 -19.76 -0.21
C VAL A 741 -15.63 -18.99 0.47
N VAL A 742 -15.45 -19.18 1.77
CA VAL A 742 -14.50 -18.40 2.57
C VAL A 742 -13.58 -19.32 3.33
N LEU A 743 -12.28 -19.09 3.21
CA LEU A 743 -11.22 -19.69 4.01
C LEU A 743 -10.96 -18.80 5.23
N TRP A 744 -11.01 -19.41 6.41
CA TRP A 744 -10.78 -18.76 7.68
C TRP A 744 -9.53 -19.28 8.34
N LEU A 745 -8.75 -18.37 8.92
CA LEU A 745 -7.79 -18.68 9.98
C LEU A 745 -8.39 -18.20 11.30
N LYS A 746 -8.89 -19.14 12.11
CA LYS A 746 -9.70 -18.85 13.30
C LYS A 746 -10.90 -17.96 12.97
N ASN A 747 -10.76 -16.64 13.19
CA ASN A 747 -11.80 -15.64 12.98
C ASN A 747 -11.47 -14.62 11.88
N ASN A 748 -10.32 -14.77 11.21
CA ASN A 748 -9.89 -13.88 10.14
C ASN A 748 -10.12 -14.56 8.78
N ILE A 749 -10.55 -13.79 7.79
CA ILE A 749 -10.66 -14.24 6.41
C ILE A 749 -9.24 -14.27 5.83
N VAL A 750 -8.94 -15.34 5.11
CA VAL A 750 -7.65 -15.55 4.45
C VAL A 750 -7.81 -15.52 2.93
N ASP A 751 -8.92 -16.07 2.45
CA ASP A 751 -9.26 -16.07 1.04
C ASP A 751 -10.78 -16.20 0.87
N ALA A 752 -11.31 -15.67 -0.23
CA ALA A 752 -12.72 -15.68 -0.56
C ALA A 752 -12.93 -15.92 -2.06
N ILE A 753 -13.92 -16.76 -2.37
CA ILE A 753 -14.43 -16.94 -3.73
C ILE A 753 -15.88 -16.50 -3.71
N GLY A 754 -16.17 -15.37 -4.35
CA GLY A 754 -17.49 -14.74 -4.35
C GLY A 754 -17.71 -13.77 -3.19
N GLN A 755 -18.90 -13.18 -3.14
CA GLN A 755 -19.25 -12.09 -2.23
C GLN A 755 -20.38 -12.48 -1.28
N ILE A 756 -20.14 -12.38 0.03
CA ILE A 756 -21.13 -12.64 1.08
C ILE A 756 -22.32 -11.68 0.92
N GLY A 757 -23.54 -12.22 1.04
CA GLY A 757 -24.77 -11.42 0.95
C GLY A 757 -25.23 -11.11 -0.48
N VAL A 758 -24.46 -11.51 -1.51
CA VAL A 758 -24.80 -11.30 -2.91
C VAL A 758 -25.13 -12.62 -3.58
N ARG A 759 -26.29 -12.67 -4.25
CA ARG A 759 -26.74 -13.85 -5.00
C ARG A 759 -26.54 -13.66 -6.49
N SER A 760 -25.32 -13.88 -6.96
CA SER A 760 -24.96 -13.87 -8.37
C SER A 760 -23.93 -14.96 -8.63
N ASN A 761 -23.84 -15.44 -9.87
CA ASN A 761 -22.59 -16.08 -10.28
C ASN A 761 -21.61 -14.96 -10.63
N TRP A 762 -20.34 -15.16 -10.30
CA TRP A 762 -19.30 -14.17 -10.55
C TRP A 762 -18.54 -14.51 -11.83
N GLY A 763 -17.94 -13.50 -12.45
CA GLY A 763 -17.23 -13.61 -13.71
C GLY A 763 -18.13 -13.93 -14.92
N SER A 764 -17.49 -14.10 -16.08
CA SER A 764 -18.18 -14.42 -17.34
C SER A 764 -17.29 -15.29 -18.24
N GLY A 765 -17.87 -15.91 -19.26
CA GLY A 765 -17.10 -16.76 -20.17
C GLY A 765 -16.45 -17.96 -19.45
N ASP A 766 -15.14 -18.12 -19.63
CA ASP A 766 -14.40 -19.23 -19.03
C ASP A 766 -14.10 -19.00 -17.55
N THR A 767 -13.98 -17.76 -17.08
CA THR A 767 -13.75 -17.40 -15.66
C THR A 767 -15.05 -17.23 -14.86
N SER A 768 -16.18 -17.76 -15.33
CA SER A 768 -17.40 -17.76 -14.53
C SER A 768 -17.29 -18.76 -13.38
N THR A 769 -17.74 -18.42 -12.17
CA THR A 769 -17.83 -19.40 -11.08
C THR A 769 -18.78 -20.55 -11.45
N LYS A 770 -19.80 -20.27 -12.27
CA LYS A 770 -20.85 -21.23 -12.64
C LYS A 770 -20.43 -22.23 -13.70
N ASN A 771 -20.53 -23.52 -13.36
CA ASN A 771 -20.21 -24.67 -14.22
C ASN A 771 -18.83 -24.54 -14.90
N ARG A 772 -17.81 -24.17 -14.14
CA ARG A 772 -16.41 -24.08 -14.59
C ARG A 772 -15.49 -24.69 -13.54
N THR A 773 -14.25 -24.96 -13.95
CA THR A 773 -13.12 -25.11 -13.03
C THR A 773 -12.32 -23.81 -13.11
N LEU A 774 -11.94 -23.24 -11.97
CA LEU A 774 -11.10 -22.06 -11.86
C LEU A 774 -9.78 -22.46 -11.21
N ARG A 775 -8.65 -22.01 -11.76
CA ARG A 775 -7.32 -22.16 -11.16
C ARG A 775 -6.72 -20.78 -10.95
N ARG A 776 -6.01 -20.56 -9.86
CA ARG A 776 -5.35 -19.27 -9.62
C ARG A 776 -4.38 -18.96 -10.75
N GLN A 777 -4.28 -17.70 -11.16
CA GLN A 777 -3.30 -17.25 -12.14
C GLN A 777 -1.89 -17.26 -11.52
N ASP A 778 -0.89 -17.51 -12.37
CA ASP A 778 0.52 -17.40 -12.04
C ASP A 778 0.82 -16.00 -11.46
N GLY A 779 1.64 -15.93 -10.41
CA GLY A 779 2.01 -14.68 -9.75
C GLY A 779 1.05 -14.22 -8.62
N ILE A 780 -0.10 -14.88 -8.45
CA ILE A 780 -0.95 -14.63 -7.28
C ILE A 780 -0.43 -15.44 -6.09
N SER A 781 0.05 -14.74 -5.06
CA SER A 781 0.67 -15.33 -3.86
C SER A 781 -0.14 -15.15 -2.57
N ILE A 782 -1.27 -14.44 -2.63
CA ILE A 782 -2.15 -14.14 -1.49
C ILE A 782 -3.61 -14.32 -1.93
N GLY A 783 -4.46 -14.75 -0.99
CA GLY A 783 -5.91 -14.84 -1.16
C GLY A 783 -6.62 -13.49 -1.05
N ASP A 784 -7.89 -13.45 -1.45
CA ASP A 784 -8.80 -12.33 -1.21
C ASP A 784 -9.26 -12.33 0.26
N ASP A 785 -8.69 -11.44 1.08
CA ASP A 785 -8.99 -11.37 2.51
C ASP A 785 -10.29 -10.62 2.85
N ASN A 786 -11.07 -10.20 1.84
CA ASN A 786 -12.30 -9.43 2.03
C ASN A 786 -13.52 -10.03 1.29
N ALA A 787 -14.18 -11.00 1.91
CA ALA A 787 -15.37 -11.63 1.33
C ALA A 787 -16.62 -10.74 1.16
N TYR A 788 -16.54 -9.42 1.39
CA TYR A 788 -17.67 -8.47 1.31
C TYR A 788 -17.61 -7.51 0.12
N ASP A 789 -16.47 -7.39 -0.57
CA ASP A 789 -16.32 -6.52 -1.74
C ASP A 789 -16.68 -7.24 -3.05
N SER A 790 -16.51 -6.54 -4.17
CA SER A 790 -16.94 -7.04 -5.48
C SER A 790 -15.94 -8.08 -6.01
N PHE A 791 -16.37 -9.34 -6.08
CA PHE A 791 -15.55 -10.42 -6.63
C PHE A 791 -15.62 -10.49 -8.17
N ASP A 792 -14.49 -10.25 -8.87
CA ASP A 792 -14.32 -10.54 -10.30
C ASP A 792 -13.22 -11.60 -10.53
N PRO A 793 -13.59 -12.87 -10.80
CA PRO A 793 -12.64 -13.95 -10.99
C PRO A 793 -11.66 -13.72 -12.15
N ALA A 794 -11.97 -12.85 -13.13
CA ALA A 794 -11.07 -12.62 -14.27
C ALA A 794 -9.74 -11.96 -13.87
N THR A 795 -9.68 -11.36 -12.68
CA THR A 795 -8.49 -10.64 -12.16
C THR A 795 -7.44 -11.58 -11.58
N GLU A 796 -7.83 -12.76 -11.10
CA GLU A 796 -6.97 -13.67 -10.34
C GLU A 796 -7.12 -15.15 -10.70
N TRP A 797 -8.07 -15.51 -11.58
CA TRP A 797 -8.33 -16.90 -11.97
C TRP A 797 -8.25 -17.13 -13.49
N ASN A 798 -7.68 -18.27 -13.85
CA ASN A 798 -7.79 -18.90 -15.15
C ASN A 798 -9.01 -19.82 -15.18
N GLY A 799 -9.81 -19.70 -16.24
CA GLY A 799 -11.07 -20.42 -16.40
C GLY A 799 -10.97 -21.64 -17.32
N PHE A 800 -11.53 -22.77 -16.88
CA PHE A 800 -11.52 -24.04 -17.62
C PHE A 800 -12.93 -24.62 -17.76
N ALA A 801 -13.10 -25.48 -18.76
CA ALA A 801 -14.37 -26.15 -19.02
C ALA A 801 -14.86 -26.95 -17.80
N GLN A 802 -16.19 -27.11 -17.69
CA GLN A 802 -16.78 -27.94 -16.64
C GLN A 802 -16.20 -29.37 -16.67
N ASN A 803 -15.88 -29.90 -15.49
CA ASN A 803 -15.28 -31.23 -15.28
C ASN A 803 -13.83 -31.38 -15.79
N THR A 804 -13.06 -30.29 -15.75
CA THR A 804 -11.61 -30.33 -15.92
C THR A 804 -10.97 -30.54 -14.55
N PHE A 805 -10.19 -31.61 -14.38
CA PHE A 805 -9.60 -32.06 -13.09
C PHE A 805 -8.11 -32.45 -13.23
N ASP A 806 -7.50 -32.14 -14.38
CA ASP A 806 -6.17 -32.63 -14.77
C ASP A 806 -5.02 -32.11 -13.92
N ASP A 807 -5.17 -30.96 -13.24
CA ASP A 807 -4.18 -30.43 -12.30
C ASP A 807 -4.61 -30.54 -10.83
N LEU A 808 -5.77 -31.15 -10.54
CA LEU A 808 -6.23 -31.26 -9.15
C LEU A 808 -5.27 -32.14 -8.34
N GLY A 809 -4.86 -31.67 -7.16
CA GLY A 809 -3.84 -32.30 -6.33
C GLY A 809 -2.42 -31.84 -6.67
N ARG A 810 -2.26 -30.80 -7.50
CA ARG A 810 -0.96 -30.24 -7.91
C ARG A 810 -1.09 -28.75 -8.23
N TYR A 811 -0.25 -27.93 -7.60
CA TYR A 811 -0.08 -26.56 -8.04
C TYR A 811 0.98 -26.51 -9.16
N HIS A 812 0.63 -26.00 -10.35
CA HIS A 812 1.53 -25.77 -11.49
C HIS A 812 2.35 -26.98 -12.01
N ASN A 813 1.77 -28.18 -11.98
CA ASN A 813 2.31 -29.43 -12.55
C ASN A 813 3.77 -29.75 -12.15
N GLY A 814 3.95 -30.28 -10.94
CA GLY A 814 4.99 -31.28 -10.68
C GLY A 814 4.56 -32.62 -11.29
N GLY A 815 5.16 -33.03 -12.42
CA GLY A 815 4.75 -34.30 -13.02
C GLY A 815 5.23 -34.70 -14.42
N GLY A 816 6.38 -34.22 -14.89
CA GLY A 816 7.24 -34.96 -15.81
C GLY A 816 6.74 -35.20 -17.25
N ASN A 817 7.29 -34.43 -18.19
CA ASN A 817 8.21 -34.96 -19.21
C ASN A 817 8.99 -33.80 -19.84
N GLY A 818 10.29 -33.71 -19.52
CA GLY A 818 11.19 -32.69 -20.05
C GLY A 818 11.08 -32.53 -21.56
N GLY A 819 10.78 -31.31 -22.00
CA GLY A 819 10.38 -31.08 -23.39
C GLY A 819 10.24 -29.64 -23.84
N GLY A 820 11.19 -28.77 -23.51
CA GLY A 820 11.60 -27.70 -24.43
C GLY A 820 10.80 -26.40 -24.44
N SER A 821 10.62 -25.76 -23.28
CA SER A 821 10.67 -24.30 -23.25
C SER A 821 12.14 -23.85 -23.25
N ASN A 822 12.47 -22.84 -24.05
CA ASN A 822 13.80 -22.21 -24.02
C ASN A 822 13.86 -21.05 -23.01
N GLU A 823 12.76 -20.76 -22.34
CA GLU A 823 12.59 -19.73 -21.32
C GLU A 823 12.74 -20.35 -19.92
N LEU A 824 13.18 -19.59 -18.93
CA LEU A 824 13.47 -20.08 -17.57
C LEU A 824 12.21 -20.65 -16.85
N GLY A 825 11.02 -20.17 -17.21
CA GLY A 825 9.77 -20.49 -16.54
C GLY A 825 9.58 -19.70 -15.24
N ALA A 826 8.37 -19.74 -14.68
CA ALA A 826 8.11 -19.27 -13.32
C ALA A 826 8.64 -20.27 -12.29
N CYS A 827 8.77 -19.82 -11.04
CA CYS A 827 9.09 -20.68 -9.91
C CYS A 827 8.07 -21.79 -9.73
N TYR A 828 8.54 -22.95 -9.25
CA TYR A 828 7.74 -24.14 -9.00
C TYR A 828 7.12 -24.77 -10.26
N GLU A 829 7.55 -24.34 -11.46
CA GLU A 829 7.30 -25.08 -12.70
C GLU A 829 8.19 -26.34 -12.79
N ASP A 830 7.83 -27.30 -13.65
CA ASP A 830 8.62 -28.51 -13.92
C ASP A 830 10.13 -28.19 -14.12
N ALA A 831 10.99 -28.79 -13.31
CA ALA A 831 12.45 -28.70 -13.38
C ALA A 831 13.09 -30.10 -13.44
N VAL A 832 14.35 -30.17 -13.87
CA VAL A 832 15.17 -31.38 -13.81
C VAL A 832 15.78 -31.48 -12.42
N PHE A 833 15.53 -32.58 -11.73
CA PHE A 833 16.15 -32.83 -10.44
C PHE A 833 17.67 -33.06 -10.54
N ILE A 834 18.41 -32.65 -9.52
CA ILE A 834 19.87 -32.69 -9.46
C ILE A 834 20.39 -34.11 -9.55
N HIS A 835 19.74 -35.12 -8.95
CA HIS A 835 20.15 -36.52 -9.14
C HIS A 835 20.08 -36.99 -10.60
N GLU A 836 19.20 -36.43 -11.43
CA GLU A 836 19.17 -36.70 -12.87
C GLU A 836 20.27 -35.95 -13.64
N VAL A 837 20.70 -34.79 -13.13
CA VAL A 837 21.87 -34.05 -13.65
C VAL A 837 23.15 -34.79 -13.31
N GLN A 838 23.31 -35.27 -12.08
CA GLN A 838 24.49 -35.99 -11.60
C GLN A 838 24.60 -37.41 -12.20
N GLY A 839 23.54 -38.23 -12.05
CA GLY A 839 23.54 -39.64 -12.43
C GLY A 839 24.38 -40.54 -11.51
N ASP A 840 24.43 -41.85 -11.81
CA ASP A 840 25.08 -42.89 -10.99
C ASP A 840 26.53 -43.21 -11.42
N GLY A 841 27.09 -42.42 -12.33
CA GLY A 841 28.42 -42.61 -12.91
C GLY A 841 29.37 -41.45 -12.65
N PHE A 842 30.65 -41.61 -13.00
CA PHE A 842 31.71 -40.59 -12.84
C PHE A 842 31.61 -39.36 -13.76
N SER A 843 30.48 -39.19 -14.42
CA SER A 843 30.23 -38.11 -15.35
C SER A 843 28.74 -38.01 -15.62
N SER A 844 28.23 -36.79 -15.70
CA SER A 844 26.82 -36.55 -15.94
C SER A 844 26.31 -37.22 -17.24
N PRO A 845 25.17 -37.93 -17.20
CA PRO A 845 24.51 -38.44 -18.41
C PRO A 845 23.96 -37.32 -19.31
N ARG A 846 23.88 -36.09 -18.78
CA ARG A 846 23.32 -34.90 -19.43
C ARG A 846 24.39 -33.90 -19.88
N THR A 847 25.68 -34.30 -19.89
CA THR A 847 26.78 -33.41 -20.32
C THR A 847 26.50 -32.72 -21.67
N GLY A 848 26.55 -31.40 -21.68
CA GLY A 848 26.29 -30.54 -22.83
C GLY A 848 24.82 -30.21 -23.10
N GLU A 849 23.89 -30.78 -22.32
CA GLU A 849 22.47 -30.41 -22.32
C GLU A 849 22.27 -29.09 -21.55
N SER A 850 21.29 -28.29 -21.98
CA SER A 850 20.79 -27.18 -21.18
C SER A 850 19.56 -27.66 -20.41
N VAL A 851 19.62 -27.56 -19.09
CA VAL A 851 18.56 -27.97 -18.17
C VAL A 851 18.11 -26.78 -17.33
N ILE A 852 16.88 -26.86 -16.83
CA ILE A 852 16.38 -25.98 -15.78
C ILE A 852 16.34 -26.83 -14.52
N ILE A 853 16.94 -26.35 -13.43
CA ILE A 853 16.88 -26.99 -12.12
C ILE A 853 16.25 -26.00 -11.13
N GLU A 854 15.63 -26.53 -10.08
CA GLU A 854 15.12 -25.75 -8.95
C GLU A 854 15.50 -26.50 -7.68
N ALA A 855 16.23 -25.86 -6.77
CA ALA A 855 16.66 -26.47 -5.51
C ALA A 855 17.17 -25.41 -4.52
N VAL A 856 17.48 -25.82 -3.29
CA VAL A 856 17.95 -24.94 -2.23
C VAL A 856 19.45 -24.62 -2.38
N VAL A 857 19.81 -23.34 -2.29
CA VAL A 857 21.21 -22.89 -2.19
C VAL A 857 21.80 -23.33 -0.85
N SER A 858 22.74 -24.26 -0.87
CA SER A 858 23.38 -24.80 0.33
C SER A 858 24.65 -24.06 0.74
N HIS A 859 25.30 -23.38 -0.21
CA HIS A 859 26.47 -22.54 0.07
C HIS A 859 26.77 -21.56 -1.07
N VAL A 860 27.11 -20.31 -0.76
CA VAL A 860 27.48 -19.29 -1.77
C VAL A 860 28.98 -19.05 -1.76
N THR A 861 29.65 -19.16 -2.91
CA THR A 861 31.11 -19.04 -3.00
C THR A 861 31.56 -18.06 -4.09
N PRO A 862 31.44 -16.74 -3.83
CA PRO A 862 31.77 -15.70 -4.82
C PRO A 862 33.22 -15.77 -5.30
N GLY A 863 34.13 -16.25 -4.44
CA GLY A 863 35.55 -16.47 -4.77
C GLY A 863 35.79 -17.52 -5.86
N LEU A 864 34.81 -18.38 -6.15
CA LEU A 864 34.81 -19.35 -7.24
C LEU A 864 33.86 -18.95 -8.37
N SER A 865 33.22 -17.77 -8.28
CA SER A 865 32.19 -17.31 -9.22
C SER A 865 31.05 -18.33 -9.37
N GLY A 866 30.49 -18.76 -8.24
CA GLY A 866 29.39 -19.71 -8.23
C GLY A 866 28.88 -20.04 -6.83
N PHE A 867 27.93 -20.96 -6.76
CA PHE A 867 27.24 -21.40 -5.54
C PHE A 867 26.89 -22.89 -5.63
N PHE A 868 26.60 -23.50 -4.49
CA PHE A 868 26.14 -24.88 -4.39
C PHE A 868 24.64 -24.90 -4.17
N MET A 869 23.98 -25.83 -4.85
CA MET A 869 22.57 -26.14 -4.67
C MET A 869 22.41 -27.59 -4.28
N GLN A 870 21.38 -27.89 -3.49
CA GLN A 870 21.01 -29.23 -3.09
C GLN A 870 19.50 -29.35 -2.99
N GLU A 871 18.95 -30.48 -3.45
CA GLU A 871 17.50 -30.74 -3.45
C GLU A 871 16.87 -30.59 -2.05
N GLU A 872 15.61 -30.22 -2.03
CA GLU A 872 14.71 -30.29 -0.90
C GLU A 872 14.53 -31.75 -0.47
N SER A 873 14.30 -31.99 0.82
CA SER A 873 14.12 -33.37 1.32
C SER A 873 12.89 -34.08 0.71
N ALA A 874 11.96 -33.33 0.13
CA ALA A 874 10.79 -33.85 -0.59
C ALA A 874 11.15 -34.45 -1.96
N ASP A 875 12.18 -33.90 -2.63
CA ASP A 875 12.57 -34.23 -4.00
C ASP A 875 13.77 -35.20 -4.08
N TYR A 876 14.29 -35.60 -2.91
CA TYR A 876 15.32 -36.63 -2.78
C TYR A 876 14.90 -37.94 -3.44
N ASP A 877 15.79 -38.52 -4.24
CA ASP A 877 15.64 -39.88 -4.70
C ASP A 877 15.95 -40.89 -3.59
N SER A 878 15.72 -42.17 -3.88
CA SER A 878 16.00 -43.27 -2.93
C SER A 878 17.26 -44.06 -3.29
N ASN A 879 18.16 -43.47 -4.08
CA ASN A 879 19.34 -44.10 -4.64
C ASN A 879 20.63 -43.52 -4.06
N ASP A 880 21.25 -44.27 -3.13
CA ASP A 880 22.52 -43.89 -2.49
C ASP A 880 23.74 -43.75 -3.44
N ASN A 881 23.59 -43.94 -4.76
CA ASN A 881 24.67 -43.79 -5.75
C ASN A 881 24.61 -42.47 -6.54
N THR A 882 23.54 -41.69 -6.40
CA THR A 882 23.35 -40.38 -7.02
C THR A 882 23.64 -39.28 -5.98
N SER A 883 24.07 -38.12 -6.45
CA SER A 883 24.21 -36.92 -5.60
C SER A 883 22.99 -36.03 -5.80
N GLU A 884 22.51 -35.44 -4.70
CA GLU A 884 21.46 -34.41 -4.71
C GLU A 884 22.04 -32.99 -4.72
N GLY A 885 23.37 -32.85 -4.76
CA GLY A 885 24.08 -31.58 -4.76
C GLY A 885 24.74 -31.28 -6.10
N VAL A 886 24.84 -30.01 -6.46
CA VAL A 886 25.57 -29.56 -7.66
C VAL A 886 26.20 -28.19 -7.44
N PHE A 887 27.36 -27.97 -8.05
CA PHE A 887 27.96 -26.63 -8.13
C PHE A 887 27.48 -25.92 -9.40
N VAL A 888 27.10 -24.66 -9.25
CA VAL A 888 26.66 -23.79 -10.35
C VAL A 888 27.68 -22.69 -10.54
N ALA A 889 28.37 -22.72 -11.67
CA ALA A 889 29.23 -21.64 -12.14
C ALA A 889 28.37 -20.55 -12.79
N GLY A 890 28.34 -19.36 -12.20
CA GLY A 890 27.45 -18.29 -12.62
C GLY A 890 27.59 -17.05 -11.75
N ASN A 891 26.77 -16.05 -12.05
CA ASN A 891 26.64 -14.91 -11.15
C ASN A 891 26.00 -15.40 -9.84
N THR A 892 26.64 -15.09 -8.71
CA THR A 892 26.07 -15.40 -7.39
C THR A 892 25.03 -14.37 -6.97
N GLY A 893 24.95 -13.20 -7.63
CA GLY A 893 23.97 -12.16 -7.33
C GLY A 893 23.89 -11.83 -5.83
N GLU A 894 22.67 -11.63 -5.34
CA GLU A 894 22.29 -11.53 -3.93
C GLU A 894 21.85 -12.87 -3.32
N LEU A 895 22.21 -14.01 -3.94
CA LEU A 895 21.81 -15.32 -3.43
C LEU A 895 22.32 -15.54 -2.01
N MET A 896 21.44 -16.05 -1.16
CA MET A 896 21.68 -16.41 0.24
C MET A 896 21.59 -17.92 0.42
N VAL A 897 22.27 -18.43 1.45
CA VAL A 897 22.09 -19.83 1.86
C VAL A 897 20.65 -20.02 2.32
N GLY A 898 19.99 -21.04 1.78
CA GLY A 898 18.60 -21.36 2.04
C GLY A 898 17.60 -20.77 1.04
N ASP A 899 18.06 -20.01 0.04
CA ASP A 899 17.20 -19.61 -1.07
C ASP A 899 16.81 -20.83 -1.89
N VAL A 900 15.53 -21.00 -2.22
CA VAL A 900 15.10 -21.92 -3.28
C VAL A 900 15.29 -21.18 -4.60
N VAL A 901 16.09 -21.73 -5.50
CA VAL A 901 16.50 -21.03 -6.71
C VAL A 901 16.19 -21.87 -7.92
N ARG A 902 15.50 -21.28 -8.90
CA ARG A 902 15.31 -21.82 -10.24
C ARG A 902 16.34 -21.24 -11.19
N LEU A 903 17.05 -22.07 -11.93
CA LEU A 903 18.00 -21.59 -12.92
C LEU A 903 18.10 -22.49 -14.14
N LYS A 904 18.41 -21.85 -15.26
CA LYS A 904 18.77 -22.53 -16.50
C LYS A 904 20.29 -22.59 -16.63
N GLY A 905 20.84 -23.79 -16.83
CA GLY A 905 22.28 -24.00 -16.93
C GLY A 905 22.65 -25.05 -17.98
N VAL A 906 23.88 -24.99 -18.49
CA VAL A 906 24.48 -26.06 -19.30
C VAL A 906 25.24 -27.01 -18.39
N VAL A 907 24.95 -28.30 -18.51
CA VAL A 907 25.67 -29.32 -17.74
C VAL A 907 27.08 -29.52 -18.31
N GLU A 908 28.11 -29.39 -17.47
CA GLU A 908 29.51 -29.53 -17.86
C GLU A 908 30.32 -30.40 -16.89
N GLU A 909 31.37 -31.00 -17.44
CA GLU A 909 32.42 -31.68 -16.67
C GLU A 909 33.62 -30.75 -16.50
N SER A 910 33.88 -30.31 -15.28
CA SER A 910 34.96 -29.38 -14.98
C SER A 910 35.78 -29.82 -13.79
N TYR A 911 37.10 -29.84 -13.94
CA TYR A 911 38.05 -30.34 -12.93
C TYR A 911 37.76 -31.76 -12.38
N GLY A 912 37.00 -32.56 -13.13
CA GLY A 912 36.60 -33.92 -12.75
C GLY A 912 35.39 -33.97 -11.81
N ARG A 913 34.47 -33.01 -11.96
CA ARG A 913 33.18 -32.90 -11.28
C ARG A 913 32.10 -32.46 -12.27
N THR A 914 30.87 -32.87 -12.03
CA THR A 914 29.68 -32.33 -12.67
C THR A 914 29.37 -30.94 -12.10
N GLN A 915 29.14 -29.98 -12.99
CA GLN A 915 28.68 -28.64 -12.63
C GLN A 915 27.68 -28.11 -13.66
N LEU A 916 26.95 -27.06 -13.31
CA LEU A 916 26.13 -26.29 -14.24
C LEU A 916 26.81 -24.95 -14.55
N VAL A 917 26.77 -24.52 -15.80
CA VAL A 917 27.13 -23.15 -16.20
C VAL A 917 25.84 -22.38 -16.48
N ALA A 918 25.51 -21.42 -15.61
CA ALA A 918 24.27 -20.64 -15.70
C ALA A 918 24.19 -19.89 -17.05
N GLN A 919 23.00 -19.88 -17.66
CA GLN A 919 22.70 -19.18 -18.93
C GLN A 919 21.92 -17.87 -18.75
N GLY A 920 21.98 -17.30 -17.54
CA GLY A 920 21.24 -16.11 -17.12
C GLY A 920 21.33 -16.00 -15.60
N ASP A 921 20.68 -14.99 -15.04
CA ASP A 921 20.59 -14.87 -13.59
C ASP A 921 19.59 -15.91 -13.03
N PRO A 922 19.91 -16.54 -11.89
CA PRO A 922 18.98 -17.43 -11.21
C PRO A 922 17.75 -16.66 -10.70
N LEU A 923 16.58 -17.27 -10.77
CA LEU A 923 15.33 -16.76 -10.23
C LEU A 923 15.16 -17.30 -8.79
N VAL A 924 15.07 -16.41 -7.81
CA VAL A 924 14.80 -16.80 -6.41
C VAL A 924 13.30 -17.08 -6.25
N CYS A 925 12.97 -18.31 -5.88
CA CYS A 925 11.61 -18.82 -5.75
C CYS A 925 11.08 -18.75 -4.33
N ALA A 926 11.96 -18.96 -3.35
CA ALA A 926 11.73 -18.61 -1.97
C ALA A 926 13.03 -18.06 -1.38
N ASN A 927 12.90 -17.08 -0.49
CA ASN A 927 14.03 -16.49 0.22
C ASN A 927 14.57 -17.44 1.31
N ALA A 928 15.76 -17.12 1.83
CA ALA A 928 16.63 -17.81 2.79
C ALA A 928 16.03 -18.44 4.07
N SER A 929 14.97 -19.24 3.97
CA SER A 929 14.37 -20.00 5.06
C SER A 929 14.34 -21.52 4.82
N SER A 930 14.64 -21.96 3.59
CA SER A 930 14.69 -23.39 3.28
C SER A 930 16.00 -23.99 3.77
N SER A 931 15.94 -25.10 4.51
CA SER A 931 17.13 -25.80 4.98
C SER A 931 17.29 -27.12 4.23
N VAL A 932 18.53 -27.45 3.84
CA VAL A 932 18.85 -28.77 3.32
C VAL A 932 19.31 -29.70 4.44
N THR A 933 18.94 -30.97 4.36
CA THR A 933 19.41 -31.98 5.32
C THR A 933 20.86 -32.36 4.99
N PRO A 934 21.85 -32.15 5.89
CA PRO A 934 23.22 -32.57 5.64
C PRO A 934 23.35 -34.09 5.60
N VAL A 935 24.08 -34.63 4.62
CA VAL A 935 24.28 -36.07 4.49
C VAL A 935 25.50 -36.54 5.29
N VAL A 936 25.36 -37.66 6.01
CA VAL A 936 26.46 -38.22 6.79
C VAL A 936 27.50 -38.87 5.88
N LEU A 937 28.69 -38.25 5.78
CA LEU A 937 29.85 -38.85 5.12
C LEU A 937 30.69 -39.64 6.13
N ASN A 938 30.92 -40.92 5.83
CA ASN A 938 31.77 -41.78 6.65
C ASN A 938 33.17 -41.97 6.01
N LEU A 939 34.23 -41.89 6.82
CA LEU A 939 35.60 -42.16 6.38
C LEU A 939 36.18 -43.38 7.11
N PRO A 940 36.92 -44.28 6.42
CA PRO A 940 37.31 -44.20 5.01
C PRO A 940 36.28 -44.86 4.07
N GLN A 941 36.09 -44.29 2.88
CA GLN A 941 35.38 -44.95 1.77
C GLN A 941 36.20 -46.14 1.22
N ALA A 942 35.53 -47.14 0.67
CA ALA A 942 36.13 -48.34 0.10
C ALA A 942 36.98 -48.03 -1.13
N PHE A 943 36.54 -47.11 -2.01
CA PHE A 943 37.31 -46.60 -3.14
C PHE A 943 36.96 -45.14 -3.47
N ALA A 944 37.80 -44.46 -4.25
CA ALA A 944 37.67 -43.02 -4.52
C ALA A 944 36.42 -42.64 -5.34
N GLY A 945 35.75 -43.62 -5.94
CA GLY A 945 34.55 -43.39 -6.73
C GLY A 945 33.26 -43.32 -5.92
N GLU A 946 33.29 -43.65 -4.64
CA GLU A 946 32.13 -43.52 -3.75
C GLU A 946 31.90 -42.08 -3.29
N PHE A 947 32.80 -41.14 -3.64
CA PHE A 947 32.59 -39.71 -3.36
C PHE A 947 31.69 -39.03 -4.39
N GLU A 948 31.43 -39.68 -5.53
CA GLU A 948 30.54 -39.17 -6.57
C GLU A 948 29.13 -38.92 -6.01
N ALA A 949 28.62 -39.87 -5.21
CA ALA A 949 27.31 -39.79 -4.56
C ALA A 949 27.18 -38.69 -3.49
N TYR A 950 28.26 -37.95 -3.21
CA TYR A 950 28.27 -36.82 -2.26
C TYR A 950 28.75 -35.53 -2.94
N GLU A 951 28.94 -35.54 -4.25
CA GLU A 951 29.51 -34.41 -4.97
C GLU A 951 28.60 -33.19 -4.88
N GLY A 952 29.11 -32.08 -4.35
CA GLY A 952 28.34 -30.83 -4.23
C GLY A 952 27.34 -30.80 -3.07
N MET A 953 27.19 -31.89 -2.32
CA MET A 953 26.28 -31.95 -1.18
C MET A 953 26.88 -31.34 0.09
N MET A 954 26.01 -30.78 0.92
CA MET A 954 26.31 -30.46 2.31
C MET A 954 26.45 -31.76 3.10
N VAL A 955 27.60 -31.97 3.75
CA VAL A 955 27.87 -33.19 4.51
C VAL A 955 28.18 -32.91 5.97
N THR A 956 27.88 -33.91 6.80
CA THR A 956 28.26 -33.97 8.21
C THR A 956 29.02 -35.27 8.52
N ASN A 957 29.68 -35.34 9.67
CA ASN A 957 30.49 -36.49 10.08
C ASN A 957 30.01 -37.06 11.43
N GLN A 958 29.90 -38.39 11.52
CA GLN A 958 29.63 -39.06 12.80
C GLN A 958 30.89 -39.32 13.65
N SER A 959 32.08 -39.09 13.09
CA SER A 959 33.36 -39.33 13.75
C SER A 959 34.40 -38.29 13.34
N ASP A 960 35.32 -37.96 14.25
CA ASP A 960 36.33 -36.91 14.05
C ASP A 960 37.14 -37.12 12.76
N TRP A 961 37.30 -36.06 11.98
CA TRP A 961 38.19 -36.02 10.83
C TRP A 961 39.48 -35.27 11.16
N LEU A 962 40.60 -35.75 10.62
CA LEU A 962 41.89 -35.08 10.74
C LEU A 962 42.21 -34.31 9.47
N VAL A 963 42.43 -33.00 9.63
CA VAL A 963 42.96 -32.14 8.56
C VAL A 963 44.40 -32.51 8.26
N ASN A 964 44.63 -33.02 7.07
CA ASN A 964 45.91 -33.52 6.60
C ASN A 964 46.64 -32.52 5.67
N ASN A 965 45.92 -31.57 5.08
CA ASN A 965 46.50 -30.52 4.23
C ASN A 965 45.55 -29.32 4.11
N VAL A 966 46.09 -28.10 4.17
CA VAL A 966 45.36 -26.82 4.03
C VAL A 966 45.94 -25.95 2.90
N TYR A 967 46.85 -26.47 2.09
CA TYR A 967 47.58 -25.69 1.08
C TYR A 967 46.66 -24.99 0.08
N SER A 968 45.57 -25.63 -0.31
CA SER A 968 44.61 -25.09 -1.28
C SER A 968 43.57 -24.16 -0.64
N TYR A 969 43.48 -24.11 0.69
CA TYR A 969 42.39 -23.45 1.40
C TYR A 969 42.25 -21.98 1.03
N GLY A 970 43.34 -21.20 1.14
CA GLY A 970 43.31 -19.77 0.83
C GLY A 970 43.14 -19.39 -0.64
N LYS A 971 43.08 -20.37 -1.56
CA LYS A 971 42.89 -20.12 -2.99
C LYS A 971 41.60 -20.74 -3.55
N TYR A 972 41.17 -21.86 -2.98
CA TYR A 972 40.09 -22.67 -3.52
C TYR A 972 39.06 -23.09 -2.44
N GLY A 973 39.21 -22.67 -1.18
CA GLY A 973 38.34 -23.14 -0.09
C GLY A 973 38.52 -24.63 0.24
N GLU A 974 39.56 -25.28 -0.30
CA GLU A 974 39.75 -26.73 -0.18
C GLU A 974 40.68 -27.13 0.97
N ILE A 975 40.27 -28.14 1.73
CA ILE A 975 41.15 -28.87 2.65
C ILE A 975 41.14 -30.38 2.37
N GLN A 976 42.20 -31.05 2.80
CA GLN A 976 42.32 -32.50 2.69
C GLN A 976 42.08 -33.12 4.06
N VAL A 977 41.03 -33.93 4.19
CA VAL A 977 40.67 -34.61 5.44
C VAL A 977 40.86 -36.13 5.32
N GLY A 978 40.96 -36.81 6.47
CA GLY A 978 41.02 -38.27 6.54
C GLY A 978 40.65 -38.79 7.92
N SER A 979 40.30 -40.08 8.02
CA SER A 979 40.01 -40.75 9.30
C SER A 979 41.26 -40.97 10.16
N GLU A 980 42.46 -40.77 9.60
CA GLU A 980 43.72 -40.81 10.31
C GLU A 980 44.72 -39.78 9.75
N ARG A 981 45.81 -39.55 10.49
CA ARG A 981 46.87 -38.65 10.05
C ARG A 981 47.69 -39.29 8.93
N LEU A 982 47.80 -38.58 7.82
CA LEU A 982 48.65 -38.92 6.69
C LEU A 982 50.08 -38.49 6.97
N PHE A 983 50.97 -39.47 7.08
CA PHE A 983 52.39 -39.22 7.24
C PHE A 983 53.08 -39.20 5.87
N THR A 984 53.87 -38.14 5.64
CA THR A 984 54.85 -38.13 4.54
C THR A 984 55.97 -39.13 4.83
N PRO A 985 56.56 -39.80 3.82
CA PRO A 985 57.54 -40.85 4.05
C PRO A 985 58.75 -40.46 4.91
N THR A 986 59.16 -39.19 4.88
CA THR A 986 60.26 -38.66 5.70
C THR A 986 59.92 -38.55 7.19
N GLN A 987 58.63 -38.55 7.55
CA GLN A 987 58.17 -38.57 8.94
C GLN A 987 58.18 -39.99 9.53
N LEU A 988 58.19 -41.03 8.69
CA LEU A 988 58.16 -42.43 9.14
C LEU A 988 59.48 -43.19 8.89
N PHE A 989 60.31 -42.73 7.94
CA PHE A 989 61.52 -43.45 7.54
C PHE A 989 62.74 -42.52 7.41
N GLY A 990 63.85 -42.87 8.07
CA GLY A 990 65.15 -42.20 7.92
C GLY A 990 65.86 -42.54 6.59
N GLN A 991 66.90 -41.77 6.23
CA GLN A 991 67.67 -41.97 4.99
C GLN A 991 68.22 -43.41 4.90
N GLY A 992 67.86 -44.14 3.83
CA GLY A 992 68.51 -45.41 3.46
C GLY A 992 67.65 -46.67 3.51
N LEU A 993 66.36 -46.60 3.85
CA LEU A 993 65.46 -47.78 3.85
C LEU A 993 64.59 -47.84 2.58
N SER A 994 64.50 -49.03 1.97
CA SER A 994 63.70 -49.29 0.77
C SER A 994 62.19 -49.31 1.07
N LYS A 995 61.41 -48.53 0.30
CA LYS A 995 59.95 -48.38 0.41
C LYS A 995 59.19 -49.70 0.29
N PRO A 996 58.17 -49.96 1.15
CA PRO A 996 56.92 -50.55 0.71
C PRO A 996 56.01 -49.46 0.12
N LYS A 997 55.41 -49.70 -1.05
CA LYS A 997 54.31 -48.87 -1.57
C LYS A 997 53.10 -49.06 -0.65
N ILE A 998 52.83 -48.11 0.23
CA ILE A 998 51.48 -47.90 0.75
C ILE A 998 51.10 -46.49 0.28
N LEU A 999 50.23 -46.42 -0.73
CA LEU A 999 49.54 -45.18 -1.10
C LEU A 999 48.33 -45.08 -0.17
N PRO A 1000 48.24 -44.07 0.71
CA PRO A 1000 47.05 -43.88 1.52
C PRO A 1000 45.90 -43.32 0.68
N LYS A 1001 44.68 -43.69 1.06
CA LYS A 1001 43.42 -43.16 0.54
C LYS A 1001 43.32 -41.67 0.93
N VAL A 1002 43.23 -40.80 -0.05
CA VAL A 1002 43.23 -39.34 0.09
C VAL A 1002 42.03 -38.79 -0.66
N ILE A 1003 41.35 -37.82 -0.05
CA ILE A 1003 40.26 -37.07 -0.68
C ILE A 1003 40.60 -35.59 -0.57
N ARG A 1004 40.36 -34.84 -1.64
CA ARG A 1004 40.37 -33.38 -1.62
C ARG A 1004 38.91 -32.93 -1.48
N TRP A 1005 38.62 -32.11 -0.50
CA TRP A 1005 37.28 -31.61 -0.23
C TRP A 1005 37.29 -30.09 -0.29
N MET A 1006 36.25 -29.52 -0.91
CA MET A 1006 35.94 -28.10 -0.88
C MET A 1006 34.91 -27.94 0.24
N PHE A 1007 35.10 -26.99 1.16
CA PHE A 1007 34.07 -26.71 2.15
C PHE A 1007 32.85 -26.08 1.45
N CYS A 1008 31.67 -26.66 1.68
CA CYS A 1008 30.43 -25.91 1.85
C CYS A 1008 30.40 -25.43 3.30
#